data_AF-A0AAD2HKG8-F1
#
_entry.id   AF-A0AAD2HKG8-F1
#
_cell.length_a   1.000
_cell.length_b   1.000
_cell.length_c   1.000
_cell.angle_alpha   90.00
_cell.angle_beta   90.00
_cell.angle_gamma   90.00
#
_symmetry.space_group_name_H-M   'P 1'
#
loop_
_entity.id
_entity.type
_entity.pdbx_description
1 polymer ?
#
loop_
_entity_poly.entity_id
_entity_poly.type
_entity_poly.pdbx_seq_one_letter_code
_entity_poly.pdbx_strand_id
1 'polypeptide(L)'
;MYRYGRNFLLKTTPSLVPSHSTLAPRFSRTMVHEAVIVAASRTPTGSLNGTLKSFKAPELGTAALKHALASKNIDPAVVEELYFGNVVQAGVGQSPARQVALSAGLSSASDATTINKVCASGMKAVMLAAQAIQTGDKNVVAAGGMESMSNAPFLLPRQNPLFGKFTTIDSLETDGLWDVYNNQAMGCCGESAAVKIGITREAQDAHAIESYKRSERAWASGAFDAEICPITVKGKKGDTIIREDEEYKRVIYDKVPSLRSAFKQGGSITAANSSPLSDGASALVLMSAEKAQELGLTPLAKVISFADAGVEPVDFPIAPTVALPKALERANLKVEDISLFEINEAFSVVVRIAEKVLTIDPAKINVNGGAVALGHAIGSSGARIIVSLVHALKSGQYGAAGVCNGVRRSSFGHHHPKAMTPEVVMEDRDCRDGYFLCRTMSEPEKASLADAVADNQHASFDANDGDEALRLVGAVRTTQFSEEYNLKLRRKLDLLIPPLCAAVYFTQFLDKTSLNYASIMGLPIKGQQYNLVSAAFYFAGFLFFEFPTVYIAQKLRLAKYLGMCECCVAPILILIISMFYKKNEQASRIAWFYVMNGLTQIFGGFVAYGISFDPGRRLAPYKIIYILLGGLAILVGIAVLIWMPDSPVHAHFLTTEERIAALERVRDDQGGTENKRIKREQVREAVLDVRTWLIVLTTLVTSIPNGALSNFSNIIIKSFGYSSRQTLILSTPGGVVSAVTTLLYSTQGERMLPIIFALVPTIVGSGMLIGLSHANNKGAELFAVYLVNTFGSALAQIYAYNASNTSGHTKKNTVNAMTLVSFAVGNIIGTQIFAPGDAPAYIPGKTAIMVLLTVQLFISLLLRWVNLRLNAKKRAQLAELTEKNGWTDDFITKERQRNAFADMTDKQNVFFVYTG
;
A
#
# COMPACT_ATOMS: atom_id res chain seq x y z
N MET A 1 16.15 -3.91 54.15
CA MET A 1 17.09 -4.53 55.10
C MET A 1 17.87 -5.61 54.35
N TYR A 2 19.20 -5.55 54.46
CA TYR A 2 20.22 -6.53 54.04
C TYR A 2 20.55 -6.81 52.55
N ARG A 3 21.72 -6.23 52.20
CA ARG A 3 22.70 -6.52 51.14
C ARG A 3 23.13 -8.01 51.06
N TYR A 4 23.66 -8.43 49.91
CA TYR A 4 25.11 -8.70 49.72
C TYR A 4 25.44 -8.88 48.23
N GLY A 5 26.57 -8.29 47.80
CA GLY A 5 27.21 -8.57 46.52
C GLY A 5 28.72 -8.76 46.73
N ARG A 6 29.39 -9.43 45.78
CA ARG A 6 30.74 -9.15 45.25
C ARG A 6 31.31 -10.32 44.44
N ASN A 7 31.83 -9.97 43.26
CA ASN A 7 33.05 -10.41 42.55
C ASN A 7 33.47 -11.89 42.54
N PHE A 8 33.77 -12.41 41.34
CA PHE A 8 35.02 -13.15 41.10
C PHE A 8 35.50 -13.03 39.65
N LEU A 9 36.77 -12.67 39.48
CA LEU A 9 37.52 -12.54 38.23
C LEU A 9 38.24 -13.88 37.90
N LEU A 10 38.33 -14.14 36.58
CA LEU A 10 39.38 -14.83 35.82
C LEU A 10 39.85 -16.25 36.20
N LYS A 11 39.67 -17.17 35.25
CA LYS A 11 40.74 -18.09 34.80
C LYS A 11 40.57 -18.41 33.31
N THR A 12 41.61 -18.12 32.56
CA THR A 12 41.83 -18.39 31.13
C THR A 12 42.24 -19.85 30.88
N THR A 13 41.83 -20.41 29.75
CA THR A 13 42.61 -21.40 28.96
C THR A 13 42.05 -21.47 27.53
N PRO A 14 42.89 -21.72 26.52
CA PRO A 14 42.62 -21.37 25.13
C PRO A 14 41.90 -22.51 24.40
N SER A 15 40.80 -22.20 23.72
CA SER A 15 40.22 -23.11 22.74
C SER A 15 40.57 -22.63 21.33
N LEU A 16 41.20 -23.53 20.60
CA LEU A 16 41.49 -23.45 19.17
C LEU A 16 40.27 -22.95 18.41
N VAL A 17 40.44 -21.85 17.67
CA VAL A 17 39.47 -21.41 16.66
C VAL A 17 39.65 -22.32 15.45
N PRO A 18 38.66 -23.18 15.09
CA PRO A 18 38.65 -23.79 13.77
C PRO A 18 38.22 -22.70 12.79
N SER A 19 38.92 -22.64 11.65
CA SER A 19 38.53 -21.83 10.51
C SER A 19 37.10 -22.19 10.07
N HIS A 20 36.12 -21.40 10.50
CA HIS A 20 34.76 -21.50 9.98
C HIS A 20 34.71 -20.85 8.61
N SER A 21 34.94 -21.66 7.57
CA SER A 21 34.35 -21.44 6.25
C SER A 21 32.84 -21.63 6.35
N THR A 22 32.12 -20.64 6.87
CA THR A 22 30.66 -20.62 6.79
C THR A 22 30.26 -20.09 5.42
N LEU A 23 29.96 -21.03 4.54
CA LEU A 23 29.10 -20.85 3.37
C LEU A 23 27.83 -20.11 3.81
N ALA A 24 27.78 -18.79 3.57
CA ALA A 24 26.53 -18.06 3.63
C ALA A 24 25.56 -18.65 2.59
N PRO A 25 24.31 -19.00 2.95
CA PRO A 25 23.34 -19.45 1.96
C PRO A 25 23.03 -18.26 1.06
N ARG A 26 23.54 -18.30 -0.19
CA ARG A 26 23.15 -17.37 -1.25
C ARG A 26 21.68 -17.62 -1.57
N PHE A 27 20.79 -16.78 -1.06
CA PHE A 27 19.39 -16.74 -1.45
C PHE A 27 19.30 -16.40 -2.94
N SER A 28 19.01 -17.38 -3.78
CA SER A 28 18.58 -17.13 -5.16
C SER A 28 17.13 -16.62 -5.11
N ARG A 29 16.93 -15.33 -5.43
CA ARG A 29 15.60 -14.73 -5.61
C ARG A 29 14.94 -15.38 -6.83
N THR A 30 13.97 -16.25 -6.64
CA THR A 30 13.14 -16.74 -7.74
C THR A 30 12.20 -15.61 -8.19
N MET A 31 12.43 -15.06 -9.38
CA MET A 31 11.53 -14.08 -10.01
C MET A 31 10.19 -14.76 -10.34
N VAL A 32 9.06 -14.08 -10.09
CA VAL A 32 7.71 -14.66 -10.30
C VAL A 32 7.39 -14.77 -11.79
N HIS A 33 7.82 -13.79 -12.58
CA HIS A 33 7.75 -13.80 -14.05
C HIS A 33 9.05 -13.31 -14.65
N GLU A 34 9.41 -13.85 -15.82
CA GLU A 34 10.59 -13.44 -16.55
C GLU A 34 10.26 -12.28 -17.48
N ALA A 35 10.94 -11.13 -17.30
CA ALA A 35 10.78 -9.99 -18.19
C ALA A 35 11.68 -10.13 -19.43
N VAL A 36 11.09 -10.03 -20.61
CA VAL A 36 11.79 -10.11 -21.89
C VAL A 36 11.50 -8.89 -22.76
N ILE A 37 12.50 -8.45 -23.52
CA ILE A 37 12.40 -7.38 -24.51
C ILE A 37 12.03 -8.03 -25.85
N VAL A 38 10.87 -7.69 -26.40
CA VAL A 38 10.37 -8.26 -27.67
C VAL A 38 10.61 -7.34 -28.86
N ALA A 39 10.65 -6.02 -28.63
CA ALA A 39 10.94 -5.02 -29.64
C ALA A 39 11.77 -3.88 -29.04
N ALA A 40 12.67 -3.30 -29.84
CA ALA A 40 13.53 -2.20 -29.45
C ALA A 40 13.85 -1.34 -30.68
N SER A 41 13.59 -0.04 -30.61
CA SER A 41 13.86 0.91 -31.70
C SER A 41 14.19 2.29 -31.15
N ARG A 42 14.93 3.09 -31.93
CA ARG A 42 15.23 4.48 -31.64
C ARG A 42 15.15 5.35 -32.87
N THR A 43 14.93 6.64 -32.69
CA THR A 43 15.15 7.61 -33.76
C THR A 43 16.66 7.76 -34.03
N PRO A 44 17.04 8.33 -35.18
CA PRO A 44 18.33 9.00 -35.30
C PRO A 44 18.50 10.03 -34.20
N THR A 45 19.74 10.34 -33.87
CA THR A 45 20.12 11.38 -32.93
C THR A 45 20.53 12.62 -33.71
N GLY A 46 19.78 13.70 -33.50
CA GLY A 46 20.05 15.00 -34.11
C GLY A 46 20.93 15.84 -33.21
N SER A 47 21.87 16.58 -33.80
CA SER A 47 22.66 17.57 -33.06
C SER A 47 21.77 18.73 -32.58
N LEU A 48 22.23 19.49 -31.58
CA LEU A 48 21.55 20.72 -31.16
C LEU A 48 21.28 21.66 -32.34
N ASN A 49 20.03 22.09 -32.50
CA ASN A 49 19.54 22.90 -33.62
C ASN A 49 19.78 22.28 -35.02
N GLY A 50 19.98 20.97 -35.08
CA GLY A 50 20.25 20.20 -36.28
C GLY A 50 18.99 19.69 -36.98
N THR A 51 19.06 18.44 -37.43
CA THR A 51 18.04 17.79 -38.27
C THR A 51 16.69 17.56 -37.60
N LEU A 52 16.66 17.37 -36.27
CA LEU A 52 15.45 17.04 -35.51
C LEU A 52 14.82 18.21 -34.75
N LYS A 53 15.36 19.42 -34.88
CA LYS A 53 14.91 20.61 -34.10
C LYS A 53 13.42 20.94 -34.23
N SER A 54 12.77 20.54 -35.34
CA SER A 54 11.36 20.81 -35.58
C SER A 54 10.41 19.87 -34.81
N PHE A 55 10.94 18.83 -34.16
CA PHE A 55 10.16 17.85 -33.42
C PHE A 55 10.26 18.08 -31.91
N LYS A 56 9.13 18.00 -31.23
CA LYS A 56 9.07 17.96 -29.77
C LYS A 56 9.44 16.57 -29.26
N ALA A 57 9.88 16.47 -28.01
CA ALA A 57 10.26 15.19 -27.40
C ALA A 57 9.15 14.10 -27.51
N PRO A 58 7.85 14.38 -27.25
CA PRO A 58 6.79 13.38 -27.41
C PRO A 58 6.57 12.90 -28.85
N GLU A 59 6.85 13.74 -29.85
CA GLU A 59 6.72 13.37 -31.26
C GLU A 59 7.81 12.36 -31.66
N LEU A 60 9.04 12.60 -31.19
CA LEU A 60 10.15 11.66 -31.34
C LEU A 60 9.87 10.34 -30.60
N GLY A 61 9.37 10.42 -29.36
CA GLY A 61 8.96 9.24 -28.57
C GLY A 61 7.86 8.42 -29.24
N THR A 62 6.89 9.10 -29.85
CA THR A 62 5.80 8.47 -30.63
C THR A 62 6.36 7.72 -31.84
N ALA A 63 7.28 8.33 -32.59
CA ALA A 63 7.89 7.70 -33.76
C ALA A 63 8.69 6.44 -33.37
N ALA A 64 9.49 6.51 -32.32
CA ALA A 64 10.25 5.37 -31.83
C ALA A 64 9.33 4.20 -31.38
N LEU A 65 8.28 4.51 -30.61
CA LEU A 65 7.36 3.48 -30.11
C LEU A 65 6.52 2.84 -31.23
N LYS A 66 5.98 3.65 -32.16
CA LYS A 66 5.24 3.12 -33.31
C LYS A 66 6.10 2.18 -34.15
N HIS A 67 7.37 2.54 -34.36
CA HIS A 67 8.28 1.71 -35.12
C HIS A 67 8.64 0.41 -34.39
N ALA A 68 8.87 0.47 -33.08
CA ALA A 68 9.08 -0.73 -32.26
C ALA A 68 7.88 -1.70 -32.35
N LEU A 69 6.65 -1.20 -32.18
CA LEU A 69 5.43 -2.00 -32.28
C LEU A 69 5.25 -2.58 -33.69
N ALA A 70 5.40 -1.75 -34.74
CA ALA A 70 5.25 -2.17 -36.13
C ALA A 70 6.30 -3.21 -36.56
N SER A 71 7.54 -3.09 -36.09
CA SER A 71 8.64 -4.02 -36.44
C SER A 71 8.36 -5.48 -36.05
N LYS A 72 7.45 -5.70 -35.10
CA LYS A 72 7.05 -7.02 -34.58
C LYS A 72 5.55 -7.27 -34.72
N ASN A 73 4.83 -6.43 -35.46
CA ASN A 73 3.36 -6.50 -35.62
C ASN A 73 2.61 -6.61 -34.29
N ILE A 74 3.07 -5.89 -33.26
CA ILE A 74 2.43 -5.87 -31.94
C ILE A 74 1.26 -4.89 -32.00
N ASP A 75 0.06 -5.35 -31.65
CA ASP A 75 -1.11 -4.47 -31.51
C ASP A 75 -0.87 -3.44 -30.38
N PRO A 76 -0.90 -2.13 -30.67
CA PRO A 76 -0.78 -1.11 -29.62
C PRO A 76 -1.79 -1.26 -28.48
N ALA A 77 -2.96 -1.86 -28.72
CA ALA A 77 -4.00 -2.03 -27.71
C ALA A 77 -3.63 -3.04 -26.61
N VAL A 78 -2.67 -3.95 -26.85
CA VAL A 78 -2.24 -4.92 -25.83
C VAL A 78 -1.29 -4.33 -24.79
N VAL A 79 -0.72 -3.14 -25.05
CA VAL A 79 0.20 -2.49 -24.13
C VAL A 79 -0.58 -1.87 -22.97
N GLU A 80 -0.31 -2.33 -21.76
CA GLU A 80 -1.08 -1.97 -20.56
C GLU A 80 -0.57 -0.68 -19.91
N GLU A 81 0.73 -0.41 -20.02
CA GLU A 81 1.37 0.73 -19.37
C GLU A 81 2.59 1.22 -20.16
N LEU A 82 2.89 2.52 -20.03
CA LEU A 82 4.04 3.16 -20.67
C LEU A 82 4.89 3.95 -19.67
N TYR A 83 6.19 3.66 -19.64
CA TYR A 83 7.18 4.44 -18.88
C TYR A 83 8.16 5.11 -19.83
N PHE A 84 8.19 6.45 -19.87
CA PHE A 84 9.12 7.18 -20.72
C PHE A 84 9.94 8.19 -19.92
N GLY A 85 11.26 8.12 -20.08
CA GLY A 85 12.19 9.11 -19.56
C GLY A 85 12.11 10.44 -20.32
N ASN A 86 12.02 11.57 -19.62
CA ASN A 86 12.15 12.92 -20.19
C ASN A 86 12.59 13.89 -19.09
N VAL A 87 13.75 14.53 -19.26
CA VAL A 87 14.38 15.36 -18.23
C VAL A 87 13.88 16.79 -18.31
N VAL A 88 14.00 17.42 -19.48
CA VAL A 88 13.57 18.80 -19.69
C VAL A 88 12.11 18.79 -20.09
N GLN A 89 11.24 18.85 -19.07
CA GLN A 89 9.78 18.79 -19.25
C GLN A 89 9.14 20.18 -19.41
N ALA A 90 9.90 21.25 -19.20
CA ALA A 90 9.43 22.62 -19.28
C ALA A 90 8.85 22.91 -20.67
N GLY A 91 7.57 23.33 -20.73
CA GLY A 91 6.91 23.70 -21.98
C GLY A 91 6.48 22.53 -22.89
N VAL A 92 6.74 21.27 -22.50
CA VAL A 92 6.39 20.08 -23.31
C VAL A 92 4.88 19.78 -23.29
N GLY A 93 4.17 20.26 -22.28
CA GLY A 93 2.74 19.99 -22.07
C GLY A 93 2.48 18.93 -20.99
N GLN A 94 1.21 18.67 -20.68
CA GLN A 94 0.85 17.73 -19.61
C GLN A 94 1.25 16.30 -19.97
N SER A 95 1.83 15.60 -19.00
CA SER A 95 2.25 14.20 -19.07
C SER A 95 2.87 13.80 -20.42
N PRO A 96 4.13 14.18 -20.70
CA PRO A 96 4.80 13.86 -21.95
C PRO A 96 4.70 12.37 -22.35
N ALA A 97 4.87 11.44 -21.41
CA ALA A 97 4.69 10.00 -21.63
C ALA A 97 3.27 9.64 -22.10
N ARG A 98 2.23 10.30 -21.55
CA ARG A 98 0.85 10.10 -21.98
C ARG A 98 0.59 10.61 -23.40
N GLN A 99 1.24 11.72 -23.77
CA GLN A 99 1.20 12.22 -25.16
C GLN A 99 1.76 11.17 -26.13
N VAL A 100 2.86 10.49 -25.76
CA VAL A 100 3.42 9.37 -26.52
C VAL A 100 2.45 8.20 -26.60
N ALA A 101 1.92 7.74 -25.46
CA ALA A 101 1.01 6.58 -25.42
C ALA A 101 -0.19 6.76 -26.36
N LEU A 102 -0.89 7.88 -26.24
CA LEU A 102 -2.07 8.16 -27.06
C LEU A 102 -1.71 8.37 -28.53
N SER A 103 -0.63 9.10 -28.81
CA SER A 103 -0.22 9.38 -30.19
C SER A 103 0.33 8.14 -30.90
N ALA A 104 0.88 7.18 -30.14
CA ALA A 104 1.34 5.88 -30.61
C ALA A 104 0.20 4.88 -30.89
N GLY A 105 -1.03 5.21 -30.47
CA GLY A 105 -2.22 4.38 -30.69
C GLY A 105 -2.52 3.39 -29.58
N LEU A 106 -1.90 3.51 -28.41
CA LEU A 106 -2.24 2.68 -27.25
C LEU A 106 -3.69 2.96 -26.81
N SER A 107 -4.28 2.00 -26.10
CA SER A 107 -5.62 2.14 -25.54
C SER A 107 -5.72 3.36 -24.63
N SER A 108 -6.85 4.06 -24.66
CA SER A 108 -7.11 5.15 -23.70
C SER A 108 -7.13 4.65 -22.26
N ALA A 109 -7.30 3.35 -22.03
CA ALA A 109 -7.22 2.73 -20.71
C ALA A 109 -5.79 2.44 -20.25
N SER A 110 -4.79 2.38 -21.16
CA SER A 110 -3.39 2.15 -20.81
C SER A 110 -2.86 3.29 -19.94
N ASP A 111 -2.06 3.02 -18.92
CA ASP A 111 -1.48 4.09 -18.08
C ASP A 111 -0.16 4.61 -18.69
N ALA A 112 0.28 5.80 -18.28
CA ALA A 112 1.54 6.37 -18.73
C ALA A 112 2.19 7.30 -17.69
N THR A 113 3.45 7.03 -17.37
CA THR A 113 4.23 7.83 -16.41
C THR A 113 5.50 8.38 -17.05
N THR A 114 5.73 9.69 -16.87
CA THR A 114 6.97 10.36 -17.29
C THR A 114 7.99 10.28 -16.17
N ILE A 115 9.15 9.70 -16.45
CA ILE A 115 10.22 9.47 -15.47
C ILE A 115 11.30 10.53 -15.65
N ASN A 116 11.71 11.18 -14.56
CA ASN A 116 12.90 12.02 -14.56
C ASN A 116 13.91 11.49 -13.54
N LYS A 117 14.97 10.92 -14.07
CA LYS A 117 16.20 10.51 -13.39
C LYS A 117 17.42 11.03 -14.16
N VAL A 118 17.32 12.26 -14.67
CA VAL A 118 18.31 12.92 -15.55
C VAL A 118 18.74 11.96 -16.68
N CYS A 119 20.04 11.78 -16.94
CA CYS A 119 20.55 10.93 -18.03
C CYS A 119 20.13 9.45 -17.91
N ALA A 120 19.81 8.99 -16.70
CA ALA A 120 19.37 7.62 -16.42
C ALA A 120 17.86 7.42 -16.61
N SER A 121 17.10 8.44 -17.00
CA SER A 121 15.63 8.38 -17.11
C SER A 121 15.14 7.24 -17.98
N GLY A 122 15.69 7.11 -19.20
CA GLY A 122 15.30 6.06 -20.14
C GLY A 122 15.62 4.65 -19.64
N MET A 123 16.79 4.46 -19.01
CA MET A 123 17.15 3.17 -18.39
C MET A 123 16.24 2.86 -17.22
N LYS A 124 15.94 3.86 -16.38
CA LYS A 124 15.08 3.69 -15.21
C LYS A 124 13.66 3.32 -15.62
N ALA A 125 13.16 3.87 -16.72
CA ALA A 125 11.88 3.48 -17.29
C ALA A 125 11.85 1.99 -17.69
N VAL A 126 12.91 1.48 -18.33
CA VAL A 126 13.05 0.05 -18.65
C VAL A 126 13.13 -0.82 -17.39
N MET A 127 13.84 -0.36 -16.36
CA MET A 127 13.90 -1.06 -15.07
C MET A 127 12.52 -1.12 -14.38
N LEU A 128 11.75 -0.03 -14.39
CA LEU A 128 10.40 0.01 -13.82
C LEU A 128 9.44 -0.91 -14.60
N ALA A 129 9.55 -0.95 -15.93
CA ALA A 129 8.77 -1.87 -16.75
C ALA A 129 9.11 -3.35 -16.44
N ALA A 130 10.40 -3.67 -16.34
CA ALA A 130 10.84 -5.00 -15.95
C ALA A 130 10.35 -5.35 -14.53
N GLN A 131 10.34 -4.39 -13.59
CA GLN A 131 9.80 -4.60 -12.24
C GLN A 131 8.30 -4.89 -12.27
N ALA A 132 7.51 -4.09 -13.00
CA ALA A 132 6.06 -4.30 -13.12
C ALA A 132 5.73 -5.70 -13.67
N ILE A 133 6.51 -6.17 -14.65
CA ILE A 133 6.39 -7.52 -15.19
C ILE A 133 6.82 -8.58 -14.18
N GLN A 134 8.01 -8.44 -13.58
CA GLN A 134 8.54 -9.39 -12.61
C GLN A 134 7.67 -9.54 -11.35
N THR A 135 6.93 -8.49 -10.97
CA THR A 135 5.98 -8.53 -9.86
C THR A 135 4.60 -9.08 -10.24
N GLY A 136 4.34 -9.32 -11.54
CA GLY A 136 3.04 -9.74 -12.05
C GLY A 136 1.97 -8.63 -12.05
N ASP A 137 2.37 -7.36 -11.99
CA ASP A 137 1.45 -6.21 -12.01
C ASP A 137 0.98 -5.89 -13.44
N LYS A 138 1.85 -6.12 -14.43
CA LYS A 138 1.60 -5.94 -15.87
C LYS A 138 2.25 -7.07 -16.66
N ASN A 139 1.66 -7.45 -17.79
CA ASN A 139 2.23 -8.43 -18.71
C ASN A 139 2.89 -7.78 -19.93
N VAL A 140 2.40 -6.62 -20.38
CA VAL A 140 2.96 -5.89 -21.53
C VAL A 140 3.16 -4.42 -21.18
N VAL A 141 4.42 -3.97 -21.19
CA VAL A 141 4.79 -2.59 -20.83
C VAL A 141 5.70 -2.00 -21.90
N ALA A 142 5.37 -0.82 -22.41
CA ALA A 142 6.27 -0.02 -23.23
C ALA A 142 7.19 0.82 -22.34
N ALA A 143 8.49 0.82 -22.62
CA ALA A 143 9.47 1.58 -21.85
C ALA A 143 10.45 2.30 -22.76
N GLY A 144 11.00 3.42 -22.33
CA GLY A 144 11.97 4.13 -23.15
C GLY A 144 12.31 5.50 -22.62
N GLY A 145 12.75 6.37 -23.51
CA GLY A 145 13.03 7.77 -23.19
C GLY A 145 13.04 8.64 -24.43
N MET A 146 12.89 9.94 -24.20
CA MET A 146 12.81 10.95 -25.23
C MET A 146 13.36 12.26 -24.69
N GLU A 147 14.02 13.02 -25.56
CA GLU A 147 14.48 14.35 -25.24
C GLU A 147 14.52 15.21 -26.50
N SER A 148 14.20 16.49 -26.35
CA SER A 148 14.54 17.50 -27.35
C SER A 148 15.19 18.69 -26.67
N MET A 149 16.52 18.67 -26.64
CA MET A 149 17.34 19.73 -26.05
C MET A 149 17.27 21.01 -26.89
N SER A 150 17.03 20.90 -28.21
CA SER A 150 16.82 22.07 -29.08
C SER A 150 15.55 22.85 -28.78
N ASN A 151 14.53 22.20 -28.19
CA ASN A 151 13.24 22.82 -27.86
C ASN A 151 13.12 23.23 -26.38
N ALA A 152 14.20 23.14 -25.61
CA ALA A 152 14.23 23.59 -24.22
C ALA A 152 13.99 25.11 -24.12
N PRO A 153 12.98 25.58 -23.35
CA PRO A 153 12.69 27.00 -23.25
C PRO A 153 13.63 27.73 -22.29
N PHE A 154 13.76 29.04 -22.47
CA PHE A 154 14.21 29.92 -21.39
C PHE A 154 13.05 30.20 -20.42
N LEU A 155 13.32 30.11 -19.12
CA LEU A 155 12.38 30.30 -18.03
C LEU A 155 12.38 31.75 -17.54
N LEU A 156 11.19 32.27 -17.31
CA LEU A 156 10.94 33.56 -16.67
C LEU A 156 10.17 33.35 -15.36
N PRO A 157 10.52 34.07 -14.28
CA PRO A 157 9.76 34.01 -13.05
C PRO A 157 8.33 34.52 -13.28
N ARG A 158 7.34 33.92 -12.62
CA ARG A 158 5.92 34.28 -12.79
C ARG A 158 5.62 35.73 -12.40
N GLN A 159 6.37 36.28 -11.45
CA GLN A 159 6.29 37.67 -11.04
C GLN A 159 7.55 38.39 -11.51
N ASN A 160 7.37 39.37 -12.40
CA ASN A 160 8.46 40.25 -12.80
C ASN A 160 8.74 41.25 -11.68
N PRO A 161 10.01 41.65 -11.47
CA PRO A 161 10.33 42.73 -10.53
C PRO A 161 9.61 44.02 -10.95
N LEU A 162 9.05 44.74 -9.96
CA LEU A 162 8.30 45.99 -10.17
C LEU A 162 9.14 47.09 -10.84
N PHE A 163 10.45 47.10 -10.60
CA PHE A 163 11.42 47.99 -11.22
C PHE A 163 12.80 47.31 -11.23
N GLY A 164 13.58 47.48 -12.31
CA GLY A 164 14.93 46.93 -12.44
C GLY A 164 15.09 45.85 -13.51
N LYS A 165 16.25 45.18 -13.50
CA LYS A 165 16.60 44.10 -14.43
C LYS A 165 16.13 42.74 -13.90
N PHE A 166 15.77 41.81 -14.78
CA PHE A 166 15.58 40.40 -14.46
C PHE A 166 16.45 39.54 -15.38
N THR A 167 16.69 38.29 -14.96
CA THR A 167 17.49 37.33 -15.71
C THR A 167 16.61 36.15 -16.13
N THR A 168 16.69 35.76 -17.40
CA THR A 168 16.12 34.48 -17.89
C THR A 168 17.04 33.33 -17.52
N ILE A 169 16.46 32.18 -17.22
CA ILE A 169 17.21 30.97 -16.87
C ILE A 169 17.04 29.95 -17.99
N ASP A 170 18.12 29.37 -18.53
CA ASP A 170 18.02 28.28 -19.49
C ASP A 170 17.53 27.00 -18.79
N SER A 171 16.38 26.45 -19.21
CA SER A 171 15.87 25.21 -18.62
C SER A 171 16.75 24.01 -18.95
N LEU A 172 17.45 24.01 -20.08
CA LEU A 172 18.34 22.90 -20.46
C LEU A 172 19.53 22.81 -19.49
N GLU A 173 20.19 23.96 -19.29
CA GLU A 173 21.31 24.07 -18.36
C GLU A 173 20.83 23.73 -16.94
N THR A 174 19.77 24.39 -16.49
CA THR A 174 19.32 24.33 -15.09
C THR A 174 18.69 22.99 -14.72
N ASP A 175 17.85 22.42 -15.59
CA ASP A 175 17.13 21.18 -15.28
C ASP A 175 17.92 19.92 -15.65
N GLY A 176 18.87 20.02 -16.60
CA GLY A 176 19.59 18.87 -17.14
C GLY A 176 21.10 18.83 -16.87
N LEU A 177 21.79 19.97 -16.80
CA LEU A 177 23.26 20.04 -16.91
C LEU A 177 23.97 20.77 -15.76
N TRP A 178 23.23 21.12 -14.70
CA TRP A 178 23.75 21.87 -13.55
C TRP A 178 23.71 21.06 -12.26
N ASP A 179 24.84 21.02 -11.54
CA ASP A 179 24.93 20.44 -10.21
C ASP A 179 24.45 21.47 -9.20
N VAL A 180 23.28 21.23 -8.64
CA VAL A 180 22.64 22.08 -7.65
C VAL A 180 23.35 22.14 -6.30
N TYR A 181 24.17 21.14 -5.93
CA TYR A 181 24.80 21.07 -4.60
C TYR A 181 26.13 21.82 -4.59
N ASN A 182 26.93 21.66 -5.65
CA ASN A 182 28.20 22.35 -5.81
C ASN A 182 28.11 23.61 -6.68
N ASN A 183 26.91 23.90 -7.21
CA ASN A 183 26.60 25.07 -8.05
C ASN A 183 27.57 25.22 -9.24
N GLN A 184 27.71 24.15 -10.03
CA GLN A 184 28.64 24.09 -11.17
C GLN A 184 28.08 23.21 -12.30
N ALA A 185 28.57 23.39 -13.52
CA ALA A 185 28.20 22.55 -14.66
C ALA A 185 28.70 21.10 -14.49
N MET A 186 27.99 20.12 -15.06
CA MET A 186 28.37 18.69 -15.01
C MET A 186 29.81 18.42 -15.45
N GLY A 187 30.34 19.19 -16.40
CA GLY A 187 31.73 19.04 -16.85
C GLY A 187 32.77 19.33 -15.77
N CYS A 188 32.48 20.22 -14.81
CA CYS A 188 33.38 20.49 -13.68
C CYS A 188 33.49 19.28 -12.73
N CYS A 189 32.41 18.51 -12.58
CA CYS A 189 32.43 17.24 -11.86
C CYS A 189 33.29 16.20 -12.60
N GLY A 190 33.18 16.14 -13.94
CA GLY A 190 34.05 15.34 -14.79
C GLY A 190 35.54 15.66 -14.62
N GLU A 191 35.90 16.94 -14.57
CA GLU A 191 37.29 17.37 -14.29
C GLU A 191 37.76 16.91 -12.91
N SER A 192 36.89 16.99 -11.91
CA SER A 192 37.20 16.58 -10.54
C SER A 192 37.46 15.06 -10.47
N ALA A 193 36.64 14.28 -11.16
CA ALA A 193 36.82 12.83 -11.28
C ALA A 193 38.08 12.45 -12.07
N ALA A 194 38.41 13.19 -13.14
CA ALA A 194 39.64 12.99 -13.92
C ALA A 194 40.89 13.15 -13.05
N VAL A 195 40.94 14.21 -12.22
CA VAL A 195 42.04 14.44 -11.27
C VAL A 195 42.09 13.33 -10.21
N LYS A 196 40.95 12.98 -9.61
CA LYS A 196 40.85 12.00 -8.53
C LYS A 196 41.32 10.60 -8.93
N ILE A 197 41.00 10.17 -10.16
CA ILE A 197 41.35 8.83 -10.67
C ILE A 197 42.65 8.85 -11.50
N GLY A 198 43.20 10.03 -11.78
CA GLY A 198 44.41 10.21 -12.58
C GLY A 198 44.21 9.82 -14.05
N ILE A 199 43.14 10.33 -14.66
CA ILE A 199 42.88 10.20 -16.11
C ILE A 199 43.39 11.45 -16.82
N THR A 200 44.31 11.27 -17.77
CA THR A 200 44.93 12.39 -18.49
C THR A 200 44.05 12.91 -19.62
N ARG A 201 44.39 14.09 -20.14
CA ARG A 201 43.74 14.68 -21.31
C ARG A 201 43.91 13.80 -22.54
N GLU A 202 45.11 13.30 -22.77
CA GLU A 202 45.48 12.48 -23.93
C GLU A 202 44.67 11.18 -23.95
N ALA A 203 44.43 10.58 -22.78
CA ALA A 203 43.59 9.40 -22.65
C ALA A 203 42.11 9.69 -23.01
N GLN A 204 41.59 10.86 -22.63
CA GLN A 204 40.22 11.27 -22.97
C GLN A 204 40.05 11.58 -24.45
N ASP A 205 41.04 12.22 -25.07
CA ASP A 205 41.04 12.54 -26.50
C ASP A 205 41.21 11.27 -27.35
N ALA A 206 42.07 10.34 -26.94
CA ALA A 206 42.23 9.06 -27.61
C ALA A 206 40.93 8.23 -27.59
N HIS A 207 40.22 8.22 -26.46
CA HIS A 207 38.89 7.62 -26.37
C HIS A 207 37.89 8.27 -27.32
N ALA A 208 37.84 9.61 -27.35
CA ALA A 208 36.93 10.34 -28.21
C ALA A 208 37.15 9.97 -29.69
N ILE A 209 38.40 10.01 -30.15
CA ILE A 209 38.77 9.63 -31.53
C ILE A 209 38.32 8.20 -31.84
N GLU A 210 38.51 7.26 -30.92
CA GLU A 210 38.07 5.87 -31.11
C GLU A 210 36.55 5.75 -31.16
N SER A 211 35.79 6.49 -30.32
CA SER A 211 34.32 6.51 -30.36
C SER A 211 33.79 7.01 -31.70
N TYR A 212 34.39 8.07 -32.27
CA TYR A 212 34.06 8.55 -33.61
C TYR A 212 34.35 7.52 -34.70
N LYS A 213 35.55 6.90 -34.67
CA LYS A 213 35.93 5.86 -35.64
C LYS A 213 35.03 4.63 -35.55
N ARG A 214 34.64 4.21 -34.34
CA ARG A 214 33.69 3.10 -34.14
C ARG A 214 32.31 3.42 -34.69
N SER A 215 31.83 4.63 -34.45
CA SER A 215 30.55 5.10 -34.98
C SER A 215 30.55 5.13 -36.51
N GLU A 216 31.61 5.63 -37.14
CA GLU A 216 31.77 5.64 -38.59
C GLU A 216 31.78 4.22 -39.17
N ARG A 217 32.53 3.29 -38.55
CA ARG A 217 32.52 1.86 -38.95
C ARG A 217 31.15 1.21 -38.79
N ALA A 218 30.44 1.51 -37.70
CA ALA A 218 29.12 0.94 -37.43
C ALA A 218 28.07 1.44 -38.43
N TRP A 219 28.08 2.75 -38.74
CA TRP A 219 27.23 3.33 -39.79
C TRP A 219 27.57 2.77 -41.18
N ALA A 220 28.85 2.70 -41.54
CA ALA A 220 29.29 2.18 -42.84
C ALA A 220 28.96 0.69 -43.04
N SER A 221 28.87 -0.10 -41.96
CA SER A 221 28.54 -1.53 -42.01
C SER A 221 27.05 -1.83 -41.86
N GLY A 222 26.19 -0.82 -41.69
CA GLY A 222 24.74 -1.01 -41.50
C GLY A 222 24.36 -1.57 -40.13
N ALA A 223 25.24 -1.48 -39.13
CA ALA A 223 25.00 -2.07 -37.80
C ALA A 223 23.77 -1.50 -37.08
N PHE A 224 23.32 -0.29 -37.46
CA PHE A 224 22.18 0.39 -36.87
C PHE A 224 20.86 0.21 -37.65
N ASP A 225 20.88 -0.49 -38.79
CA ASP A 225 19.70 -0.61 -39.67
C ASP A 225 18.50 -1.28 -38.97
N ALA A 226 18.77 -2.19 -38.05
CA ALA A 226 17.74 -2.91 -37.29
C ALA A 226 17.10 -2.08 -36.16
N GLU A 227 17.77 -1.03 -35.69
CA GLU A 227 17.31 -0.23 -34.55
C GLU A 227 16.70 1.12 -34.93
N ILE A 228 17.09 1.69 -36.07
CA ILE A 228 16.70 3.04 -36.48
C ILE A 228 15.27 3.10 -37.04
N CYS A 229 14.48 4.00 -36.48
CA CYS A 229 13.21 4.48 -37.00
C CYS A 229 13.43 5.74 -37.86
N PRO A 230 13.23 5.67 -39.20
CA PRO A 230 13.33 6.83 -40.07
C PRO A 230 12.36 7.96 -39.68
N ILE A 231 12.85 9.20 -39.61
CA ILE A 231 12.03 10.38 -39.30
C ILE A 231 11.84 11.22 -40.56
N THR A 232 10.59 11.55 -40.90
CA THR A 232 10.27 12.38 -42.06
C THR A 232 10.06 13.83 -41.62
N VAL A 233 11.00 14.71 -42.00
CA VAL A 233 10.90 16.16 -41.80
C VAL A 233 10.11 16.76 -42.98
N LYS A 234 8.93 17.30 -42.70
CA LYS A 234 8.11 17.95 -43.73
C LYS A 234 8.67 19.32 -44.10
N GLY A 235 9.01 19.51 -45.38
CA GLY A 235 9.60 20.75 -45.90
C GLY A 235 8.75 21.41 -46.98
N LYS A 236 8.88 22.74 -47.13
CA LYS A 236 8.21 23.48 -48.22
C LYS A 236 8.65 23.06 -49.63
N LYS A 237 9.84 22.44 -49.75
CA LYS A 237 10.43 21.96 -51.01
C LYS A 237 10.34 20.44 -51.19
N GLY A 238 9.59 19.74 -50.33
CA GLY A 238 9.51 18.28 -50.27
C GLY A 238 9.88 17.75 -48.89
N ASP A 239 9.53 16.48 -48.65
CA ASP A 239 9.80 15.76 -47.41
C ASP A 239 11.22 15.18 -47.41
N THR A 240 11.94 15.36 -46.31
CA THR A 240 13.30 14.82 -46.12
C THR A 240 13.24 13.68 -45.11
N ILE A 241 13.74 12.50 -45.48
CA ILE A 241 13.81 11.34 -44.58
C ILE A 241 15.18 11.30 -43.92
N ILE A 242 15.20 11.44 -42.59
CA ILE A 242 16.39 11.31 -41.75
C ILE A 242 16.50 9.86 -41.28
N ARG A 243 17.60 9.19 -41.64
CA ARG A 243 17.86 7.77 -41.33
C ARG A 243 19.19 7.54 -40.62
N GLU A 244 19.95 8.60 -40.36
CA GLU A 244 21.33 8.50 -39.90
C GLU A 244 21.59 9.49 -38.77
N ASP A 245 22.38 9.07 -37.77
CA ASP A 245 22.82 9.95 -36.69
C ASP A 245 23.67 11.11 -37.27
N GLU A 246 23.49 12.32 -36.73
CA GLU A 246 24.08 13.51 -37.33
C GLU A 246 25.54 13.75 -36.91
N GLU A 247 25.85 13.40 -35.66
CA GLU A 247 27.01 13.95 -34.95
C GLU A 247 28.34 13.29 -35.31
N TYR A 248 28.38 11.99 -35.60
CA TYR A 248 29.64 11.28 -35.84
C TYR A 248 30.42 11.80 -37.07
N LYS A 249 29.75 12.53 -37.97
CA LYS A 249 30.34 13.20 -39.13
C LYS A 249 30.97 14.56 -38.80
N ARG A 250 30.80 15.07 -37.58
CA ARG A 250 31.18 16.44 -37.16
C ARG A 250 32.48 16.47 -36.35
N VAL A 251 33.47 15.69 -36.78
CA VAL A 251 34.79 15.64 -36.14
C VAL A 251 35.90 16.05 -37.09
N ILE A 252 36.89 16.77 -36.56
CA ILE A 252 38.15 17.05 -37.26
C ILE A 252 39.26 16.48 -36.37
N TYR A 253 39.73 15.27 -36.69
CA TYR A 253 40.64 14.49 -35.85
C TYR A 253 41.90 15.28 -35.43
N ASP A 254 42.53 15.99 -36.38
CA ASP A 254 43.75 16.76 -36.12
C ASP A 254 43.55 17.92 -35.13
N LYS A 255 42.31 18.42 -35.00
CA LYS A 255 42.00 19.51 -34.07
C LYS A 255 41.76 19.03 -32.65
N VAL A 256 41.43 17.76 -32.43
CA VAL A 256 41.03 17.24 -31.11
C VAL A 256 42.05 17.59 -30.01
N PRO A 257 43.37 17.35 -30.19
CA PRO A 257 44.36 17.68 -29.15
C PRO A 257 44.52 19.20 -28.90
N SER A 258 44.23 20.02 -29.91
CA SER A 258 44.38 21.48 -29.84
C SER A 258 43.20 22.22 -29.19
N LEU A 259 42.09 21.53 -28.92
CA LEU A 259 40.90 22.14 -28.36
C LEU A 259 41.13 22.64 -26.94
N ARG A 260 40.62 23.85 -26.67
CA ARG A 260 40.58 24.44 -25.34
C ARG A 260 39.62 23.67 -24.44
N SER A 261 39.93 23.64 -23.15
CA SER A 261 39.04 23.07 -22.14
C SER A 261 37.73 23.85 -22.06
N ALA A 262 36.62 23.12 -21.95
CA ALA A 262 35.27 23.68 -22.05
C ALA A 262 34.73 24.24 -20.72
N PHE A 263 35.16 23.68 -19.58
CA PHE A 263 34.55 23.96 -18.28
C PHE A 263 35.47 24.66 -17.28
N LYS A 264 36.77 24.34 -17.30
CA LYS A 264 37.77 24.90 -16.40
C LYS A 264 39.01 25.30 -17.16
N GLN A 265 39.60 26.46 -16.87
CA GLN A 265 40.87 26.86 -17.48
C GLN A 265 41.98 25.85 -17.11
N GLY A 266 42.66 25.31 -18.12
CA GLY A 266 43.65 24.25 -17.93
C GLY A 266 43.06 22.87 -17.60
N GLY A 267 41.76 22.69 -17.79
CA GLY A 267 41.07 21.41 -17.64
C GLY A 267 41.37 20.40 -18.75
N SER A 268 40.90 19.18 -18.55
CA SER A 268 41.06 18.03 -19.44
C SER A 268 39.84 17.78 -20.36
N ILE A 269 38.66 18.32 -20.03
CA ILE A 269 37.43 18.10 -20.80
C ILE A 269 37.26 19.18 -21.86
N THR A 270 36.99 18.76 -23.09
CA THR A 270 36.77 19.60 -24.28
C THR A 270 35.47 19.25 -24.98
N ALA A 271 35.07 20.07 -25.95
CA ALA A 271 33.93 19.78 -26.80
C ALA A 271 34.06 18.46 -27.59
N ALA A 272 35.28 18.01 -27.92
CA ALA A 272 35.47 16.76 -28.66
C ALA A 272 35.41 15.51 -27.77
N ASN A 273 35.78 15.62 -26.49
CA ASN A 273 35.80 14.49 -25.55
C ASN A 273 34.63 14.52 -24.54
N SER A 274 33.64 15.36 -24.82
CA SER A 274 32.35 15.42 -24.13
C SER A 274 31.23 15.10 -25.12
N SER A 275 30.11 14.56 -24.64
CA SER A 275 28.96 14.35 -25.51
C SER A 275 28.27 15.67 -25.86
N PRO A 276 27.83 15.87 -27.10
CA PRO A 276 27.10 17.06 -27.50
C PRO A 276 25.63 16.99 -27.09
N LEU A 277 25.02 18.18 -26.95
CA LEU A 277 23.59 18.35 -26.70
C LEU A 277 22.82 17.86 -27.94
N SER A 278 21.82 17.00 -27.73
CA SER A 278 21.20 16.25 -28.83
C SER A 278 19.70 16.06 -28.64
N ASP A 279 19.00 15.82 -29.75
CA ASP A 279 17.58 15.46 -29.80
C ASP A 279 17.43 13.98 -30.20
N GLY A 280 16.51 13.25 -29.56
CA GLY A 280 16.24 11.86 -29.94
C GLY A 280 15.34 11.11 -28.96
N ALA A 281 14.84 9.94 -29.39
CA ALA A 281 14.03 9.05 -28.56
C ALA A 281 14.31 7.58 -28.82
N SER A 282 14.11 6.75 -27.80
CA SER A 282 14.30 5.30 -27.84
C SER A 282 13.14 4.62 -27.12
N ALA A 283 12.64 3.51 -27.68
CA ALA A 283 11.49 2.76 -27.20
C ALA A 283 11.77 1.26 -27.23
N LEU A 284 11.33 0.57 -26.18
CA LEU A 284 11.38 -0.86 -26.02
C LEU A 284 9.99 -1.35 -25.61
N VAL A 285 9.63 -2.55 -26.06
CA VAL A 285 8.42 -3.24 -25.59
C VAL A 285 8.88 -4.44 -24.79
N LEU A 286 8.49 -4.45 -23.51
CA LEU A 286 8.78 -5.53 -22.59
C LEU A 286 7.51 -6.36 -22.37
N MET A 287 7.68 -7.67 -22.27
CA MET A 287 6.59 -8.59 -21.96
C MET A 287 7.03 -9.60 -20.91
N SER A 288 6.08 -10.21 -20.21
CA SER A 288 6.33 -11.49 -19.56
C SER A 288 6.67 -12.54 -20.62
N ALA A 289 7.58 -13.47 -20.31
CA ALA A 289 7.98 -14.52 -21.25
C ALA A 289 6.76 -15.34 -21.71
N GLU A 290 5.82 -15.58 -20.81
CA GLU A 290 4.56 -16.27 -21.04
C GLU A 290 3.67 -15.50 -22.03
N LYS A 291 3.58 -14.16 -21.89
CA LYS A 291 2.77 -13.34 -22.81
C LYS A 291 3.42 -13.19 -24.18
N ALA A 292 4.75 -13.10 -24.24
CA ALA A 292 5.48 -13.12 -25.49
C ALA A 292 5.24 -14.42 -26.26
N GLN A 293 5.23 -15.56 -25.55
CA GLN A 293 4.91 -16.88 -26.09
C GLN A 293 3.45 -16.96 -26.56
N GLU A 294 2.50 -16.49 -25.76
CA GLU A 294 1.06 -16.45 -26.12
C GLU A 294 0.81 -15.68 -27.43
N LEU A 295 1.55 -14.60 -27.65
CA LEU A 295 1.46 -13.76 -28.85
C LEU A 295 2.33 -14.24 -30.02
N GLY A 296 3.06 -15.36 -29.86
CA GLY A 296 3.95 -15.90 -30.90
C GLY A 296 5.15 -15.00 -31.22
N LEU A 297 5.59 -14.18 -30.27
CA LEU A 297 6.68 -13.22 -30.44
C LEU A 297 8.00 -13.81 -29.96
N THR A 298 9.03 -13.74 -30.81
CA THR A 298 10.40 -14.13 -30.43
C THR A 298 11.09 -12.99 -29.68
N PRO A 299 11.51 -13.18 -28.41
CA PRO A 299 12.23 -12.16 -27.67
C PRO A 299 13.61 -11.84 -28.24
N LEU A 300 14.01 -10.57 -28.15
CA LEU A 300 15.37 -10.11 -28.49
C LEU A 300 16.35 -10.44 -27.35
N ALA A 301 15.95 -10.10 -26.11
CA ALA A 301 16.76 -10.31 -24.93
C ALA A 301 15.90 -10.50 -23.68
N LYS A 302 16.44 -11.23 -22.71
CA LYS A 302 15.91 -11.36 -21.36
C LYS A 302 16.56 -10.36 -20.43
N VAL A 303 15.78 -9.76 -19.54
CA VAL A 303 16.28 -8.90 -18.47
C VAL A 303 16.74 -9.80 -17.31
N ILE A 304 18.04 -9.81 -17.03
CA ILE A 304 18.63 -10.70 -16.00
C ILE A 304 18.63 -10.01 -14.65
N SER A 305 19.16 -8.78 -14.59
CA SER A 305 19.20 -7.99 -13.37
C SER A 305 19.38 -6.51 -13.69
N PHE A 306 19.20 -5.67 -12.68
CA PHE A 306 19.50 -4.25 -12.75
C PHE A 306 19.79 -3.73 -11.34
N ALA A 307 20.49 -2.61 -11.24
CA ALA A 307 20.83 -1.98 -9.95
C ALA A 307 20.89 -0.46 -10.07
N ASP A 308 20.63 0.21 -8.95
CA ASP A 308 20.89 1.64 -8.79
C ASP A 308 21.95 1.84 -7.67
N ALA A 309 22.86 2.83 -7.79
CA ALA A 309 23.90 3.09 -6.79
C ALA A 309 24.15 4.58 -6.50
N GLY A 310 24.12 4.92 -5.21
CA GLY A 310 24.47 6.21 -4.59
C GLY A 310 25.96 6.57 -4.59
N VAL A 311 26.38 7.76 -5.05
CA VAL A 311 27.69 8.39 -4.74
C VAL A 311 27.54 9.87 -4.33
N GLU A 312 28.64 10.58 -4.09
CA GLU A 312 28.60 12.05 -3.91
C GLU A 312 28.25 12.74 -5.24
N PRO A 313 27.46 13.84 -5.26
CA PRO A 313 27.05 14.50 -6.51
C PRO A 313 28.21 14.86 -7.46
N VAL A 314 29.34 15.33 -6.92
CA VAL A 314 30.53 15.65 -7.71
C VAL A 314 31.22 14.42 -8.30
N ASP A 315 31.00 13.25 -7.71
CA ASP A 315 31.59 11.97 -8.10
C ASP A 315 30.69 11.14 -9.03
N PHE A 316 29.61 11.71 -9.58
CA PHE A 316 28.73 11.01 -10.53
C PHE A 316 29.46 10.28 -11.68
N PRO A 317 30.61 10.75 -12.23
CA PRO A 317 31.33 10.01 -13.27
C PRO A 317 31.83 8.64 -12.83
N ILE A 318 32.02 8.42 -11.52
CA ILE A 318 32.50 7.16 -10.93
C ILE A 318 31.34 6.21 -10.65
N ALA A 319 30.13 6.74 -10.45
CA ALA A 319 29.00 5.97 -9.99
C ALA A 319 28.66 4.72 -10.82
N PRO A 320 28.88 4.72 -12.15
CA PRO A 320 28.69 3.50 -12.93
C PRO A 320 29.50 2.31 -12.41
N THR A 321 30.71 2.57 -11.92
CA THR A 321 31.60 1.54 -11.34
C THR A 321 31.09 0.95 -10.03
N VAL A 322 30.11 1.59 -9.38
CA VAL A 322 29.46 1.12 -8.15
C VAL A 322 28.15 0.38 -8.45
N ALA A 323 27.46 0.77 -9.53
CA ALA A 323 26.20 0.14 -9.92
C ALA A 323 26.42 -1.19 -10.69
N LEU A 324 27.46 -1.30 -11.53
CA LEU A 324 27.75 -2.56 -12.26
C LEU A 324 27.94 -3.75 -11.31
N PRO A 325 28.82 -3.70 -10.29
CA PRO A 325 29.06 -4.85 -9.44
C PRO A 325 27.80 -5.32 -8.72
N LYS A 326 26.91 -4.39 -8.33
CA LYS A 326 25.62 -4.72 -7.71
C LYS A 326 24.67 -5.45 -8.67
N ALA A 327 24.64 -5.05 -9.94
CA ALA A 327 23.84 -5.74 -10.95
C ALA A 327 24.40 -7.14 -11.23
N LEU A 328 25.72 -7.27 -11.37
CA LEU A 328 26.40 -8.56 -11.58
C LEU A 328 26.21 -9.51 -10.40
N GLU A 329 26.34 -9.01 -9.17
CA GLU A 329 26.11 -9.79 -7.95
C GLU A 329 24.67 -10.33 -7.89
N ARG A 330 23.67 -9.51 -8.23
CA ARG A 330 22.26 -9.94 -8.31
C ARG A 330 22.01 -11.00 -9.37
N ALA A 331 22.79 -10.97 -10.45
CA ALA A 331 22.72 -11.94 -11.53
C ALA A 331 23.58 -13.19 -11.26
N ASN A 332 24.37 -13.19 -10.18
CA ASN A 332 25.41 -14.19 -9.93
C ASN A 332 26.38 -14.36 -11.11
N LEU A 333 26.74 -13.24 -11.76
CA LEU A 333 27.74 -13.17 -12.82
C LEU A 333 28.97 -12.39 -12.36
N LYS A 334 30.07 -12.55 -13.10
CA LYS A 334 31.29 -11.75 -12.96
C LYS A 334 31.47 -10.83 -14.16
N VAL A 335 32.40 -9.88 -14.05
CA VAL A 335 32.71 -8.92 -15.13
C VAL A 335 33.19 -9.66 -16.39
N GLU A 336 33.90 -10.79 -16.22
CA GLU A 336 34.45 -11.57 -17.33
C GLU A 336 33.38 -12.31 -18.14
N ASP A 337 32.22 -12.59 -17.53
CA ASP A 337 31.09 -13.27 -18.18
C ASP A 337 30.37 -12.35 -19.20
N ILE A 338 30.63 -11.05 -19.14
CA ILE A 338 30.00 -10.05 -20.01
C ILE A 338 30.73 -9.96 -21.34
N SER A 339 29.95 -10.10 -22.41
CA SER A 339 30.44 -10.07 -23.79
C SER A 339 30.60 -8.66 -24.30
N LEU A 340 29.61 -7.79 -24.05
CA LEU A 340 29.59 -6.39 -24.49
C LEU A 340 29.13 -5.47 -23.37
N PHE A 341 29.74 -4.29 -23.31
CA PHE A 341 29.38 -3.22 -22.39
C PHE A 341 28.95 -1.99 -23.17
N GLU A 342 27.80 -1.42 -22.82
CA GLU A 342 27.40 -0.09 -23.27
C GLU A 342 27.47 0.88 -22.08
N ILE A 343 28.57 1.63 -21.97
CA ILE A 343 28.77 2.62 -20.90
C ILE A 343 28.57 4.00 -21.51
N ASN A 344 27.53 4.71 -21.07
CA ASN A 344 27.17 5.99 -21.67
C ASN A 344 28.31 7.02 -21.56
N GLU A 345 28.71 7.56 -22.71
CA GLU A 345 29.85 8.46 -22.84
C GLU A 345 29.44 9.92 -22.61
N ALA A 346 28.85 10.25 -21.45
CA ALA A 346 28.55 11.65 -21.13
C ALA A 346 29.82 12.53 -21.25
N PHE A 347 30.94 11.96 -20.79
CA PHE A 347 32.29 12.46 -21.02
C PHE A 347 33.22 11.26 -21.23
N SER A 348 34.27 11.40 -22.04
CA SER A 348 35.29 10.34 -22.22
C SER A 348 35.88 9.85 -20.89
N VAL A 349 35.99 10.75 -19.89
CA VAL A 349 36.47 10.39 -18.55
C VAL A 349 35.61 9.30 -17.88
N VAL A 350 34.29 9.28 -18.10
CA VAL A 350 33.38 8.29 -17.48
C VAL A 350 33.76 6.87 -17.91
N VAL A 351 33.97 6.68 -19.21
CA VAL A 351 34.36 5.37 -19.77
C VAL A 351 35.76 4.99 -19.31
N ARG A 352 36.72 5.93 -19.35
CA ARG A 352 38.10 5.67 -18.91
C ARG A 352 38.19 5.32 -17.42
N ILE A 353 37.34 5.90 -16.58
CA ILE A 353 37.20 5.52 -15.17
C ILE A 353 36.65 4.08 -15.08
N ALA A 354 35.60 3.75 -15.83
CA ALA A 354 35.04 2.41 -15.80
C ALA A 354 36.03 1.34 -16.28
N GLU A 355 36.75 1.58 -17.37
CA GLU A 355 37.85 0.72 -17.84
C GLU A 355 38.87 0.46 -16.75
N LYS A 356 39.35 1.53 -16.09
CA LYS A 356 40.42 1.45 -15.08
C LYS A 356 39.97 0.81 -13.78
N VAL A 357 38.78 1.15 -13.28
CA VAL A 357 38.28 0.69 -11.96
C VAL A 357 37.74 -0.74 -12.04
N LEU A 358 37.03 -1.08 -13.11
CA LEU A 358 36.41 -2.39 -13.28
C LEU A 358 37.29 -3.38 -14.05
N THR A 359 38.44 -2.93 -14.56
CA THR A 359 39.39 -3.73 -15.34
C THR A 359 38.72 -4.39 -16.55
N ILE A 360 37.92 -3.61 -17.28
CA ILE A 360 37.19 -4.09 -18.46
C ILE A 360 38.08 -3.93 -19.70
N ASP A 361 38.07 -4.93 -20.57
CA ASP A 361 38.70 -4.86 -21.89
C ASP A 361 38.05 -3.74 -22.75
N PRO A 362 38.81 -2.71 -23.17
CA PRO A 362 38.31 -1.62 -24.00
C PRO A 362 37.73 -2.07 -25.35
N ALA A 363 38.08 -3.26 -25.84
CA ALA A 363 37.51 -3.84 -27.06
C ALA A 363 36.05 -4.29 -26.89
N LYS A 364 35.56 -4.45 -25.64
CA LYS A 364 34.18 -4.86 -25.34
C LYS A 364 33.24 -3.71 -25.02
N ILE A 365 33.76 -2.51 -24.71
CA ILE A 365 32.96 -1.34 -24.36
C ILE A 365 32.60 -0.57 -25.63
N ASN A 366 31.34 -0.18 -25.82
CA ASN A 366 30.84 0.71 -26.88
C ASN A 366 31.42 0.36 -28.26
N VAL A 367 31.24 -0.90 -28.69
CA VAL A 367 31.88 -1.44 -29.90
C VAL A 367 31.45 -0.71 -31.18
N ASN A 368 30.24 -0.17 -31.19
CA ASN A 368 29.66 0.60 -32.28
C ASN A 368 29.79 2.13 -32.07
N GLY A 369 30.60 2.55 -31.10
CA GLY A 369 30.72 3.94 -30.67
C GLY A 369 29.65 4.31 -29.63
N GLY A 370 29.78 5.50 -29.04
CA GLY A 370 28.89 5.93 -27.97
C GLY A 370 28.56 7.42 -28.01
N ALA A 371 28.08 7.95 -26.90
CA ALA A 371 27.46 9.28 -26.86
C ALA A 371 28.40 10.46 -27.20
N VAL A 372 29.72 10.30 -27.14
CA VAL A 372 30.67 11.33 -27.60
C VAL A 372 30.56 11.55 -29.11
N ALA A 373 30.27 10.49 -29.86
CA ALA A 373 30.16 10.53 -31.32
C ALA A 373 28.71 10.44 -31.83
N LEU A 374 27.83 9.75 -31.11
CA LEU A 374 26.43 9.54 -31.50
C LEU A 374 25.49 10.61 -30.91
N GLY A 375 25.94 11.38 -29.91
CA GLY A 375 25.13 12.39 -29.23
C GLY A 375 24.46 11.90 -27.93
N HIS A 376 24.05 12.85 -27.09
CA HIS A 376 23.48 12.59 -25.76
C HIS A 376 22.14 13.32 -25.54
N ALA A 377 21.07 12.73 -26.07
CA ALA A 377 19.70 13.12 -25.75
C ALA A 377 19.34 12.64 -24.33
N ILE A 378 19.58 13.47 -23.31
CA ILE A 378 19.70 13.04 -21.89
C ILE A 378 18.56 12.12 -21.39
N GLY A 379 17.29 12.44 -21.64
CA GLY A 379 16.15 11.59 -21.24
C GLY A 379 16.04 10.25 -21.98
N SER A 380 16.62 10.16 -23.19
CA SER A 380 16.60 8.97 -24.06
C SER A 380 17.85 8.09 -23.91
N SER A 381 19.01 8.66 -23.59
CA SER A 381 20.30 7.96 -23.73
C SER A 381 20.42 6.66 -22.92
N GLY A 382 19.85 6.60 -21.71
CA GLY A 382 19.80 5.36 -20.94
C GLY A 382 19.01 4.23 -21.63
N ALA A 383 17.97 4.57 -22.40
CA ALA A 383 17.25 3.60 -23.23
C ALA A 383 17.98 3.33 -24.55
N ARG A 384 18.56 4.35 -25.19
CA ARG A 384 19.36 4.22 -26.43
C ARG A 384 20.46 3.17 -26.29
N ILE A 385 21.22 3.24 -25.20
CA ILE A 385 22.32 2.32 -24.96
C ILE A 385 21.82 0.87 -24.76
N ILE A 386 20.62 0.68 -24.21
CA ILE A 386 19.99 -0.66 -24.11
C ILE A 386 19.55 -1.14 -25.49
N VAL A 387 18.94 -0.27 -26.31
CA VAL A 387 18.56 -0.59 -27.69
C VAL A 387 19.79 -1.07 -28.48
N SER A 388 20.88 -0.29 -28.47
CA SER A 388 22.11 -0.68 -29.19
C SER A 388 22.74 -1.95 -28.63
N LEU A 389 22.68 -2.17 -27.32
CA LEU A 389 23.17 -3.40 -26.70
C LEU A 389 22.40 -4.65 -27.17
N VAL A 390 21.06 -4.61 -27.17
CA VAL A 390 20.26 -5.79 -27.54
C VAL A 390 20.39 -6.17 -29.01
N HIS A 391 20.66 -5.20 -29.89
CA HIS A 391 20.92 -5.45 -31.32
C HIS A 391 22.36 -5.89 -31.61
N ALA A 392 23.34 -5.47 -30.80
CA ALA A 392 24.74 -5.86 -30.98
C ALA A 392 25.08 -7.24 -30.40
N LEU A 393 24.33 -7.73 -29.40
CA LEU A 393 24.57 -9.03 -28.78
C LEU A 393 24.22 -10.19 -29.72
N LYS A 394 25.08 -11.22 -29.74
CA LYS A 394 24.78 -12.50 -30.41
C LYS A 394 24.00 -13.41 -29.48
N SER A 395 23.25 -14.36 -30.03
CA SER A 395 22.48 -15.37 -29.29
C SER A 395 23.26 -16.02 -28.13
N GLY A 396 22.71 -15.99 -26.92
CA GLY A 396 23.27 -16.58 -25.70
C GLY A 396 24.22 -15.68 -24.91
N GLN A 397 24.64 -14.53 -25.45
CA GLN A 397 25.61 -13.62 -24.81
C GLN A 397 24.97 -12.72 -23.75
N TYR A 398 25.76 -12.37 -22.73
CA TYR A 398 25.42 -11.38 -21.71
C TYR A 398 25.95 -10.00 -22.08
N GLY A 399 25.13 -8.97 -21.90
CA GLY A 399 25.52 -7.58 -22.06
C GLY A 399 25.13 -6.73 -20.86
N ALA A 400 25.96 -5.73 -20.56
CA ALA A 400 25.73 -4.78 -19.48
C ALA A 400 25.68 -3.35 -20.02
N ALA A 401 24.60 -2.62 -19.71
CA ALA A 401 24.46 -1.20 -19.99
C ALA A 401 24.58 -0.40 -18.69
N GLY A 402 25.33 0.71 -18.71
CA GLY A 402 25.56 1.59 -17.57
C GLY A 402 25.47 3.06 -17.95
N VAL A 403 24.82 3.86 -17.11
CA VAL A 403 24.67 5.31 -17.33
C VAL A 403 24.83 6.05 -16.01
N CYS A 404 25.60 7.13 -16.05
CA CYS A 404 25.70 8.09 -14.96
C CYS A 404 24.62 9.18 -15.08
N ASN A 405 24.24 9.82 -13.98
CA ASN A 405 23.27 10.91 -13.94
C ASN A 405 23.67 12.00 -12.92
N GLY A 406 23.48 13.27 -13.30
CA GLY A 406 23.60 14.39 -12.38
C GLY A 406 22.53 14.36 -11.28
N VAL A 407 22.75 15.11 -10.19
CA VAL A 407 21.82 15.18 -9.05
C VAL A 407 21.03 16.48 -9.10
N ARG A 408 19.73 16.41 -8.80
CA ARG A 408 18.81 17.55 -8.76
C ARG A 408 18.27 17.76 -7.35
N ARG A 409 18.28 19.00 -6.86
CA ARG A 409 17.48 19.47 -5.72
C ARG A 409 16.12 19.95 -6.23
N SER A 410 15.03 19.48 -5.63
CA SER A 410 13.74 20.15 -5.76
C SER A 410 13.73 21.41 -4.90
N SER A 411 14.02 22.57 -5.48
CA SER A 411 14.07 23.84 -4.74
C SER A 411 12.74 24.59 -4.81
N PHE A 412 12.06 24.70 -3.67
CA PHE A 412 11.28 25.88 -3.32
C PHE A 412 12.00 26.55 -2.13
N GLY A 413 12.34 27.84 -2.25
CA GLY A 413 12.84 28.65 -1.14
C GLY A 413 13.74 29.80 -1.57
N HIS A 414 13.20 31.01 -1.54
CA HIS A 414 13.88 32.27 -1.81
C HIS A 414 15.02 32.57 -0.80
N HIS A 415 15.98 33.38 -1.25
CA HIS A 415 17.02 34.02 -0.44
C HIS A 415 16.47 34.82 0.77
N HIS A 416 17.06 34.63 1.96
CA HIS A 416 17.60 35.69 2.85
C HIS A 416 18.38 35.09 4.05
N PRO A 417 19.24 35.87 4.75
CA PRO A 417 20.46 35.34 5.40
C PRO A 417 20.33 35.03 6.90
N LYS A 418 21.19 34.08 7.34
CA LYS A 418 21.69 33.81 8.71
C LYS A 418 20.71 33.94 9.90
N ALA A 419 20.34 32.79 10.46
CA ALA A 419 20.23 32.60 11.91
C ALA A 419 20.48 31.11 12.26
N MET A 420 21.35 30.88 13.24
CA MET A 420 21.90 29.62 13.70
C MET A 420 20.92 28.90 14.66
N THR A 421 20.74 27.59 14.55
CA THR A 421 20.48 26.61 15.66
C THR A 421 20.46 25.18 15.08
N PRO A 422 20.73 24.13 15.89
CA PRO A 422 21.51 22.97 15.44
C PRO A 422 20.70 21.98 14.60
N GLU A 423 21.16 21.77 13.37
CA GLU A 423 20.61 20.83 12.41
C GLU A 423 20.95 19.38 12.79
N VAL A 424 19.91 18.55 12.81
CA VAL A 424 20.01 17.12 12.56
C VAL A 424 20.45 16.98 11.10
N VAL A 425 21.75 16.78 10.90
CA VAL A 425 22.31 16.45 9.59
C VAL A 425 21.84 15.05 9.21
N MET A 426 20.78 14.96 8.41
CA MET A 426 20.52 13.75 7.64
C MET A 426 21.51 13.74 6.47
N GLU A 427 22.38 12.74 6.43
CA GLU A 427 23.26 12.46 5.28
C GLU A 427 22.40 12.12 4.04
N ASP A 428 22.01 13.12 3.25
CA ASP A 428 21.36 12.93 1.95
C ASP A 428 22.40 12.49 0.90
N ARG A 429 22.55 11.17 0.71
CA ARG A 429 23.33 10.55 -0.37
C ARG A 429 22.44 10.31 -1.59
N ASP A 430 22.16 11.36 -2.37
CA ASP A 430 21.13 11.35 -3.43
C ASP A 430 21.61 11.06 -4.87
N CYS A 431 22.90 10.79 -5.12
CA CYS A 431 23.37 10.47 -6.49
C CYS A 431 23.15 8.99 -6.84
N ARG A 432 21.96 8.55 -7.27
CA ARG A 432 21.69 7.13 -7.57
C ARG A 432 21.79 6.81 -9.07
N ASP A 433 22.83 6.13 -9.53
CA ASP A 433 23.09 5.76 -10.95
C ASP A 433 22.66 4.34 -11.32
N GLY A 434 22.31 4.07 -12.57
CA GLY A 434 21.68 2.82 -13.00
C GLY A 434 22.58 1.88 -13.82
N TYR A 435 22.51 0.57 -13.56
CA TYR A 435 23.01 -0.50 -14.43
C TYR A 435 21.91 -1.47 -14.79
N PHE A 436 21.96 -1.95 -16.04
CA PHE A 436 21.01 -2.89 -16.62
C PHE A 436 21.76 -4.05 -17.26
N LEU A 437 21.38 -5.28 -16.89
CA LEU A 437 22.00 -6.50 -17.39
C LEU A 437 20.96 -7.31 -18.16
N CYS A 438 21.29 -7.67 -19.40
CA CYS A 438 20.44 -8.48 -20.26
C CYS A 438 21.22 -9.60 -20.94
N ARG A 439 20.50 -10.63 -21.39
CA ARG A 439 21.07 -11.77 -22.14
C ARG A 439 20.18 -12.10 -23.32
N THR A 440 20.75 -12.30 -24.50
CA THR A 440 20.01 -12.83 -25.66
C THR A 440 19.72 -14.32 -25.46
N MET A 441 18.56 -14.80 -25.89
CA MET A 441 18.15 -16.21 -25.71
C MET A 441 18.85 -17.12 -26.74
N SER A 442 19.19 -18.34 -26.32
CA SER A 442 19.80 -19.35 -27.21
C SER A 442 18.77 -20.03 -28.12
N GLU A 443 19.19 -20.51 -29.30
CA GLU A 443 18.32 -21.25 -30.25
C GLU A 443 17.54 -22.43 -29.63
N PRO A 444 18.13 -23.30 -28.78
CA PRO A 444 17.37 -24.39 -28.14
C PRO A 444 16.37 -23.90 -27.07
N GLU A 445 16.59 -22.76 -26.41
CA GLU A 445 15.60 -22.15 -25.49
C GLU A 445 14.40 -21.57 -26.26
N LYS A 446 14.63 -21.02 -27.46
CA LYS A 446 13.55 -20.58 -28.37
C LYS A 446 12.65 -21.75 -28.79
N ALA A 447 13.24 -22.94 -28.96
CA ALA A 447 12.52 -24.18 -29.30
C ALA A 447 11.79 -24.81 -28.09
N SER A 448 12.39 -24.81 -26.89
CA SER A 448 11.73 -25.38 -25.69
C SER A 448 10.49 -24.59 -25.25
N LEU A 449 10.44 -23.29 -25.53
CA LEU A 449 9.23 -22.49 -25.40
C LEU A 449 8.17 -22.84 -26.46
N ALA A 450 8.55 -23.33 -27.65
CA ALA A 450 7.56 -23.77 -28.63
C ALA A 450 6.92 -25.14 -28.26
N ASP A 451 7.66 -26.00 -27.55
CA ASP A 451 7.18 -27.35 -27.17
C ASP A 451 6.33 -27.38 -25.90
N ALA A 452 6.46 -26.40 -25.00
CA ALA A 452 5.61 -26.24 -23.80
C ALA A 452 4.17 -25.78 -24.12
N VAL A 453 3.83 -25.60 -25.40
CA VAL A 453 2.55 -25.06 -25.92
C VAL A 453 1.41 -26.10 -25.88
N ALA A 454 1.70 -27.39 -25.66
CA ALA A 454 0.72 -28.45 -25.84
C ALA A 454 -0.16 -28.79 -24.61
N ASP A 455 0.11 -28.23 -23.42
CA ASP A 455 -0.57 -28.73 -22.20
C ASP A 455 -0.79 -27.63 -21.15
N ASN A 456 -1.68 -26.68 -21.44
CA ASN A 456 -2.44 -25.95 -20.42
C ASN A 456 -3.51 -25.03 -21.06
N GLN A 457 -4.70 -25.58 -21.27
CA GLN A 457 -5.91 -24.77 -21.33
C GLN A 457 -6.65 -24.96 -20.00
N HIS A 458 -6.66 -23.94 -19.14
CA HIS A 458 -7.84 -23.47 -18.40
C HIS A 458 -7.52 -22.38 -17.36
N ALA A 459 -8.37 -21.34 -17.36
CA ALA A 459 -8.63 -20.33 -16.34
C ALA A 459 -7.59 -19.19 -16.17
N SER A 460 -7.76 -18.13 -16.97
CA SER A 460 -7.28 -16.78 -16.68
C SER A 460 -8.11 -16.13 -15.56
N PHE A 461 -7.48 -15.62 -14.51
CA PHE A 461 -8.11 -14.79 -13.48
C PHE A 461 -7.48 -13.40 -13.47
N ASP A 462 -8.31 -12.36 -13.44
CA ASP A 462 -7.92 -10.95 -13.37
C ASP A 462 -7.10 -10.64 -12.10
N ALA A 463 -5.80 -10.34 -12.28
CA ALA A 463 -4.86 -10.07 -11.19
C ALA A 463 -4.80 -8.58 -10.74
N ASN A 464 -5.81 -7.77 -11.07
CA ASN A 464 -5.80 -6.32 -10.84
C ASN A 464 -6.17 -5.87 -9.40
N ASP A 465 -6.42 -6.78 -8.46
CA ASP A 465 -7.01 -6.49 -7.14
C ASP A 465 -6.14 -6.99 -5.96
N GLY A 466 -4.82 -6.75 -6.02
CA GLY A 466 -3.86 -7.18 -4.98
C GLY A 466 -3.76 -6.22 -3.77
N ASP A 467 -4.03 -6.75 -2.58
CA ASP A 467 -3.97 -6.12 -1.25
C ASP A 467 -2.54 -5.61 -0.90
N GLU A 468 -2.39 -4.46 -0.21
CA GLU A 468 -1.11 -3.89 0.21
C GLU A 468 -0.37 -4.81 1.20
N ALA A 469 -1.13 -5.60 1.96
CA ALA A 469 -0.63 -6.72 2.77
C ALA A 469 0.00 -7.84 1.92
N LEU A 470 -0.50 -8.08 0.71
CA LEU A 470 0.01 -9.08 -0.23
C LEU A 470 1.40 -8.71 -0.74
N ARG A 471 1.65 -7.41 -0.96
CA ARG A 471 2.95 -6.88 -1.38
C ARG A 471 4.01 -7.05 -0.29
N LEU A 472 3.63 -6.92 0.97
CA LEU A 472 4.54 -7.09 2.12
C LEU A 472 4.83 -8.57 2.43
N VAL A 473 3.81 -9.43 2.41
CA VAL A 473 3.94 -10.88 2.68
C VAL A 473 4.52 -11.64 1.49
N GLY A 474 4.20 -11.22 0.25
CA GLY A 474 4.74 -11.81 -0.98
C GLY A 474 6.25 -11.62 -1.16
N ALA A 475 6.86 -10.64 -0.46
CA ALA A 475 8.29 -10.36 -0.50
C ALA A 475 9.15 -11.31 0.38
N VAL A 476 8.54 -12.05 1.33
CA VAL A 476 9.25 -12.93 2.28
C VAL A 476 8.49 -14.24 2.44
N ARG A 477 8.62 -15.16 1.48
CA ARG A 477 7.83 -16.40 1.42
C ARG A 477 8.44 -17.61 2.13
N THR A 478 9.33 -17.44 3.11
CA THR A 478 10.12 -18.59 3.63
C THR A 478 10.30 -18.69 5.14
N THR A 479 9.73 -17.82 5.98
CA THR A 479 9.88 -17.92 7.44
C THR A 479 8.64 -18.50 8.10
N GLN A 480 8.68 -19.79 8.46
CA GLN A 480 7.76 -20.32 9.46
C GLN A 480 8.16 -19.76 10.84
N PHE A 481 7.37 -18.83 11.36
CA PHE A 481 7.59 -18.30 12.71
C PHE A 481 7.26 -19.36 13.77
N SER A 482 8.14 -19.53 14.76
CA SER A 482 7.90 -20.48 15.85
C SER A 482 6.65 -20.09 16.65
N GLU A 483 5.99 -21.09 17.25
CA GLU A 483 4.79 -20.86 18.08
C GLU A 483 5.08 -19.94 19.27
N GLU A 484 6.29 -20.03 19.85
CA GLU A 484 6.75 -19.15 20.92
C GLU A 484 6.91 -17.69 20.45
N TYR A 485 7.41 -17.46 19.23
CA TYR A 485 7.50 -16.12 18.64
C TYR A 485 6.11 -15.53 18.42
N ASN A 486 5.18 -16.32 17.88
CA ASN A 486 3.79 -15.90 17.69
C ASN A 486 3.11 -15.55 19.03
N LEU A 487 3.37 -16.29 20.10
CA LEU A 487 2.89 -15.97 21.45
C LEU A 487 3.47 -14.66 22.00
N LYS A 488 4.77 -14.40 21.80
CA LYS A 488 5.41 -13.12 22.20
C LYS A 488 4.82 -11.94 21.43
N LEU A 489 4.67 -12.08 20.12
CA LEU A 489 4.02 -11.07 19.28
C LEU A 489 2.57 -10.82 19.70
N ARG A 490 1.81 -11.89 19.99
CA ARG A 490 0.43 -11.78 20.50
C ARG A 490 0.37 -10.96 21.79
N ARG A 491 1.24 -11.24 22.76
CA ARG A 491 1.31 -10.49 24.02
C ARG A 491 1.60 -9.01 23.77
N LYS A 492 2.48 -8.70 22.82
CA LYS A 492 2.79 -7.32 22.44
C LYS A 492 1.58 -6.59 21.84
N LEU A 493 0.81 -7.26 20.98
CA LEU A 493 -0.45 -6.73 20.43
C LEU A 493 -1.50 -6.52 21.53
N ASP A 494 -1.67 -7.51 22.42
CA ASP A 494 -2.63 -7.48 23.52
C ASP A 494 -2.36 -6.39 24.57
N LEU A 495 -1.12 -5.93 24.70
CA LEU A 495 -0.76 -4.85 25.62
C LEU A 495 -1.21 -3.47 25.15
N LEU A 496 -1.44 -3.28 23.84
CA LEU A 496 -1.76 -1.97 23.27
C LEU A 496 -3.19 -1.91 22.71
N ILE A 497 -3.57 -2.87 21.86
CA ILE A 497 -4.82 -2.77 21.06
C ILE A 497 -6.07 -2.97 21.93
N PRO A 498 -6.25 -4.08 22.67
CA PRO A 498 -7.44 -4.28 23.49
C PRO A 498 -7.66 -3.22 24.59
N PRO A 499 -6.64 -2.74 25.32
CA PRO A 499 -6.82 -1.68 26.31
C PRO A 499 -7.31 -0.36 25.69
N LEU A 500 -6.78 0.04 24.53
CA LEU A 500 -7.25 1.23 23.82
C LEU A 500 -8.69 1.04 23.32
N CYS A 501 -9.01 -0.13 22.74
CA CYS A 501 -10.39 -0.45 22.31
C CYS A 501 -11.36 -0.40 23.50
N ALA A 502 -10.97 -0.94 24.65
CA ALA A 502 -11.74 -0.90 25.88
C ALA A 502 -11.94 0.54 26.38
N ALA A 503 -10.89 1.38 26.38
CA ALA A 503 -11.00 2.77 26.80
C ALA A 503 -11.98 3.57 25.93
N VAL A 504 -11.92 3.41 24.60
CA VAL A 504 -12.84 4.07 23.65
C VAL A 504 -14.26 3.59 23.84
N TYR A 505 -14.47 2.28 23.95
CA TYR A 505 -15.81 1.73 24.14
C TYR A 505 -16.39 2.11 25.52
N PHE A 506 -15.54 2.20 26.53
CA PHE A 506 -15.92 2.67 27.87
C PHE A 506 -16.45 4.10 27.82
N THR A 507 -15.74 5.04 27.18
CA THR A 507 -16.21 6.44 27.06
C THR A 507 -17.47 6.55 26.22
N GLN A 508 -17.56 5.82 25.11
CA GLN A 508 -18.73 5.83 24.25
C GLN A 508 -19.98 5.37 25.01
N PHE A 509 -19.89 4.25 25.73
CA PHE A 509 -21.03 3.74 26.48
C PHE A 509 -21.39 4.64 27.66
N LEU A 510 -20.39 5.34 28.22
CA LEU A 510 -20.58 6.27 29.33
C LEU A 510 -21.31 7.52 28.86
N ASP A 511 -20.98 8.03 27.67
CA ASP A 511 -21.72 9.10 27.00
C ASP A 511 -23.17 8.67 26.70
N LYS A 512 -23.36 7.48 26.10
CA LYS A 512 -24.71 6.92 25.86
C LYS A 512 -25.57 6.86 27.13
N THR A 513 -24.99 6.40 28.25
CA THR A 513 -25.72 6.20 29.51
C THR A 513 -25.85 7.47 30.35
N SER A 514 -25.13 8.54 30.02
CA SER A 514 -25.20 9.84 30.72
C SER A 514 -26.62 10.40 30.81
N LEU A 515 -27.43 10.26 29.75
CA LEU A 515 -28.81 10.71 29.70
C LEU A 515 -29.71 9.98 30.71
N ASN A 516 -29.46 8.68 30.95
CA ASN A 516 -30.19 7.88 31.93
C ASN A 516 -29.88 8.35 33.37
N TYR A 517 -28.62 8.68 33.68
CA TYR A 517 -28.27 9.26 34.98
C TYR A 517 -28.84 10.68 35.15
N ALA A 518 -28.69 11.53 34.13
CA ALA A 518 -29.20 12.89 34.13
C ALA A 518 -30.73 12.95 34.37
N SER A 519 -31.48 11.98 33.84
CA SER A 519 -32.95 11.90 33.96
C SER A 519 -33.45 11.94 35.41
N ILE A 520 -32.69 11.36 36.35
CA ILE A 520 -33.05 11.32 37.78
C ILE A 520 -32.29 12.35 38.63
N MET A 521 -31.39 13.13 38.00
CA MET A 521 -30.59 14.22 38.58
C MET A 521 -31.12 15.63 38.22
N GLY A 522 -32.39 15.74 37.81
CA GLY A 522 -33.05 17.04 37.61
C GLY A 522 -32.91 17.61 36.19
N LEU A 523 -32.67 16.78 35.18
CA LEU A 523 -32.79 17.18 33.78
C LEU A 523 -34.22 17.72 33.48
N PRO A 524 -34.39 18.87 32.81
CA PRO A 524 -35.70 19.50 32.60
C PRO A 524 -36.56 18.85 31.50
N ILE A 525 -36.24 17.62 31.10
CA ILE A 525 -36.86 16.91 29.97
C ILE A 525 -37.53 15.64 30.51
N LYS A 526 -38.83 15.45 30.24
CA LYS A 526 -39.65 14.34 30.76
C LYS A 526 -40.61 13.78 29.72
N GLY A 527 -41.12 12.57 29.95
CA GLY A 527 -42.15 11.94 29.12
C GLY A 527 -41.72 11.86 27.65
N GLN A 528 -42.59 12.27 26.72
CA GLN A 528 -42.32 12.15 25.30
C GLN A 528 -41.09 12.95 24.83
N GLN A 529 -40.79 14.08 25.46
CA GLN A 529 -39.59 14.85 25.13
C GLN A 529 -38.31 14.07 25.47
N TYR A 530 -38.32 13.27 26.54
CA TYR A 530 -37.21 12.40 26.90
C TYR A 530 -37.02 11.31 25.84
N ASN A 531 -38.12 10.68 25.40
CA ASN A 531 -38.11 9.67 24.35
C ASN A 531 -37.56 10.24 23.03
N LEU A 532 -37.95 11.47 22.66
CA LEU A 532 -37.46 12.14 21.45
C LEU A 532 -35.96 12.47 21.52
N VAL A 533 -35.47 12.99 22.65
CA VAL A 533 -34.02 13.26 22.83
C VAL A 533 -33.21 11.97 22.83
N SER A 534 -33.74 10.92 23.46
CA SER A 534 -33.13 9.59 23.45
C SER A 534 -33.08 8.99 22.03
N ALA A 535 -34.13 9.19 21.23
CA ALA A 535 -34.17 8.78 19.82
C ALA A 535 -33.23 9.61 18.93
N ALA A 536 -33.12 10.92 19.18
CA ALA A 536 -32.28 11.84 18.40
C ALA A 536 -30.80 11.42 18.41
N PHE A 537 -30.31 10.87 19.53
CA PHE A 537 -28.97 10.29 19.63
C PHE A 537 -28.73 9.21 18.56
N TYR A 538 -29.68 8.29 18.38
CA TYR A 538 -29.56 7.22 17.39
C TYR A 538 -29.87 7.68 15.96
N PHE A 539 -30.76 8.66 15.79
CA PHE A 539 -31.11 9.19 14.48
C PHE A 539 -29.98 10.05 13.88
N ALA A 540 -29.50 11.05 14.63
CA ALA A 540 -28.45 11.94 14.19
C ALA A 540 -27.07 11.27 14.29
N GLY A 541 -26.77 10.62 15.42
CA GLY A 541 -25.45 10.05 15.68
C GLY A 541 -25.17 8.78 14.89
N PHE A 542 -26.03 7.77 14.97
CA PHE A 542 -25.80 6.47 14.33
C PHE A 542 -26.36 6.42 12.90
N LEU A 543 -27.65 6.68 12.69
CA LEU A 543 -28.30 6.41 11.40
C LEU A 543 -27.82 7.33 10.26
N PHE A 544 -27.71 8.63 10.51
CA PHE A 544 -27.34 9.62 9.49
C PHE A 544 -25.84 9.60 9.15
N PHE A 545 -24.97 9.51 10.17
CA PHE A 545 -23.52 9.53 9.95
C PHE A 545 -22.92 8.17 9.57
N GLU A 546 -23.66 7.05 9.65
CA GLU A 546 -23.14 5.72 9.29
C GLU A 546 -22.60 5.66 7.85
N PHE A 547 -23.41 6.03 6.84
CA PHE A 547 -23.00 5.93 5.44
C PHE A 547 -21.83 6.86 5.08
N PRO A 548 -21.83 8.15 5.48
CA PRO A 548 -20.65 9.01 5.33
C PRO A 548 -19.42 8.41 6.02
N THR A 549 -19.59 7.85 7.22
CA THR A 549 -18.48 7.26 7.99
C THR A 549 -17.87 6.07 7.27
N VAL A 550 -18.67 5.11 6.81
CA VAL A 550 -18.17 3.93 6.09
C VAL A 550 -17.42 4.35 4.81
N TYR A 551 -17.91 5.37 4.11
CA TYR A 551 -17.25 5.91 2.92
C TYR A 551 -15.94 6.66 3.25
N ILE A 552 -15.94 7.44 4.33
CA ILE A 552 -14.76 8.20 4.79
C ILE A 552 -13.70 7.27 5.38
N ALA A 553 -14.09 6.24 6.12
CA ALA A 553 -13.23 5.21 6.71
C ALA A 553 -12.48 4.39 5.65
N GLN A 554 -12.96 4.35 4.41
CA GLN A 554 -12.25 3.75 3.27
C GLN A 554 -11.19 4.68 2.66
N LYS A 555 -11.24 5.99 2.95
CA LYS A 555 -10.35 7.01 2.37
C LYS A 555 -9.38 7.63 3.38
N LEU A 556 -9.73 7.57 4.66
CA LEU A 556 -8.93 8.11 5.75
C LEU A 556 -8.42 6.99 6.66
N ARG A 557 -7.31 7.28 7.33
CA ARG A 557 -6.71 6.44 8.37
C ARG A 557 -7.71 6.22 9.53
N LEU A 558 -8.09 4.96 9.76
CA LEU A 558 -9.15 4.55 10.69
C LEU A 558 -8.92 5.07 12.12
N ALA A 559 -7.69 5.06 12.61
CA ALA A 559 -7.36 5.57 13.95
C ALA A 559 -7.60 7.09 14.07
N LYS A 560 -7.32 7.84 13.00
CA LYS A 560 -7.54 9.29 12.97
C LYS A 560 -9.02 9.63 12.99
N TYR A 561 -9.82 8.87 12.25
CA TYR A 561 -11.26 9.08 12.23
C TYR A 561 -11.92 8.70 13.57
N LEU A 562 -11.49 7.58 14.17
CA LEU A 562 -12.00 7.12 15.47
C LEU A 562 -11.74 8.12 16.60
N GLY A 563 -10.59 8.80 16.60
CA GLY A 563 -10.27 9.83 17.60
C GLY A 563 -11.05 11.14 17.44
N MET A 564 -11.70 11.38 16.29
CA MET A 564 -12.47 12.61 15.99
C MET A 564 -13.99 12.40 16.00
N CYS A 565 -14.47 11.18 15.76
CA CYS A 565 -15.90 10.88 15.60
C CYS A 565 -16.29 9.59 16.35
N GLU A 566 -17.06 9.73 17.44
CA GLU A 566 -17.44 8.61 18.33
C GLU A 566 -18.71 7.85 17.86
N CYS A 567 -19.35 8.28 16.78
CA CYS A 567 -20.62 7.73 16.30
C CYS A 567 -20.53 6.30 15.74
N CYS A 568 -19.36 5.85 15.29
CA CYS A 568 -19.17 4.55 14.63
C CYS A 568 -18.10 3.67 15.31
N VAL A 569 -17.92 3.82 16.62
CA VAL A 569 -16.86 3.14 17.39
C VAL A 569 -16.96 1.60 17.27
N ALA A 570 -18.12 1.00 17.55
CA ALA A 570 -18.27 -0.45 17.58
C ALA A 570 -17.78 -1.19 16.30
N PRO A 571 -18.21 -0.81 15.07
CA PRO A 571 -17.74 -1.48 13.87
C PRO A 571 -16.26 -1.23 13.55
N ILE A 572 -15.75 -0.03 13.85
CA ILE A 572 -14.34 0.30 13.63
C ILE A 572 -13.46 -0.53 14.58
N LEU A 573 -13.84 -0.69 15.85
CA LEU A 573 -13.12 -1.53 16.81
C LEU A 573 -13.12 -3.01 16.39
N ILE A 574 -14.27 -3.53 15.91
CA ILE A 574 -14.37 -4.90 15.41
C ILE A 574 -13.49 -5.10 14.17
N LEU A 575 -13.47 -4.12 13.27
CA LEU A 575 -12.64 -4.15 12.06
C LEU A 575 -11.15 -4.14 12.42
N ILE A 576 -10.71 -3.26 13.33
CA ILE A 576 -9.34 -3.24 13.87
C ILE A 576 -8.97 -4.60 14.48
N ILE A 577 -9.80 -5.16 15.37
CA ILE A 577 -9.50 -6.48 15.96
C ILE A 577 -9.43 -7.56 14.88
N SER A 578 -10.29 -7.52 13.87
CA SER A 578 -10.25 -8.50 12.78
C SER A 578 -9.02 -8.39 11.88
N MET A 579 -8.36 -7.24 11.86
CA MET A 579 -7.10 -7.01 11.11
C MET A 579 -5.86 -7.52 11.84
N PHE A 580 -5.87 -7.54 13.18
CA PHE A 580 -4.70 -7.90 14.00
C PHE A 580 -4.78 -9.30 14.63
N TYR A 581 -5.95 -9.93 14.69
CA TYR A 581 -6.18 -11.18 15.44
C TYR A 581 -6.86 -12.27 14.62
N LYS A 582 -6.52 -13.53 14.92
CA LYS A 582 -7.14 -14.72 14.31
C LYS A 582 -8.61 -14.88 14.73
N LYS A 583 -9.45 -15.56 13.93
CA LYS A 583 -10.88 -15.79 14.21
C LYS A 583 -11.12 -16.37 15.60
N ASN A 584 -10.31 -17.34 16.02
CA ASN A 584 -10.40 -17.95 17.36
C ASN A 584 -9.94 -17.00 18.49
N GLU A 585 -9.19 -15.95 18.19
CA GLU A 585 -8.72 -14.94 19.14
C GLU A 585 -9.69 -13.74 19.22
N GLN A 586 -10.34 -13.38 18.12
CA GLN A 586 -11.21 -12.20 17.99
C GLN A 586 -12.31 -12.16 19.05
N ALA A 587 -13.02 -13.28 19.28
CA ALA A 587 -14.16 -13.31 20.21
C ALA A 587 -13.79 -12.87 21.63
N SER A 588 -12.67 -13.36 22.14
CA SER A 588 -12.18 -12.98 23.48
C SER A 588 -11.76 -11.50 23.57
N ARG A 589 -11.17 -10.91 22.52
CA ARG A 589 -10.77 -9.48 22.50
C ARG A 589 -11.98 -8.57 22.32
N ILE A 590 -12.98 -9.02 21.55
CA ILE A 590 -14.25 -8.33 21.41
C ILE A 590 -14.95 -8.29 22.77
N ALA A 591 -15.01 -9.42 23.47
CA ALA A 591 -15.59 -9.49 24.80
C ALA A 591 -14.91 -8.54 25.79
N TRP A 592 -13.58 -8.38 25.73
CA TRP A 592 -12.86 -7.46 26.62
C TRP A 592 -13.35 -6.01 26.57
N PHE A 593 -13.65 -5.48 25.39
CA PHE A 593 -14.21 -4.12 25.33
C PHE A 593 -15.72 -4.12 25.62
N TYR A 594 -16.47 -5.18 25.29
CA TYR A 594 -17.90 -5.27 25.66
C TYR A 594 -18.16 -5.40 27.17
N VAL A 595 -17.19 -5.93 27.93
CA VAL A 595 -17.22 -5.92 29.41
C VAL A 595 -17.31 -4.49 29.93
N MET A 596 -16.82 -3.50 29.18
CA MET A 596 -16.94 -2.10 29.56
C MET A 596 -18.39 -1.64 29.67
N ASN A 597 -19.37 -2.27 28.99
CA ASN A 597 -20.79 -1.94 29.21
C ASN A 597 -21.18 -2.03 30.69
N GLY A 598 -20.76 -3.12 31.36
CA GLY A 598 -21.00 -3.32 32.78
C GLY A 598 -20.14 -2.41 33.66
N LEU A 599 -18.86 -2.26 33.33
CA LEU A 599 -17.94 -1.41 34.11
C LEU A 599 -18.30 0.08 34.04
N THR A 600 -18.76 0.54 32.89
CA THR A 600 -19.28 1.89 32.68
C THR A 600 -20.54 2.12 33.53
N GLN A 601 -21.42 1.12 33.64
CA GLN A 601 -22.59 1.23 34.50
C GLN A 601 -22.20 1.32 35.99
N ILE A 602 -21.18 0.58 36.40
CA ILE A 602 -20.62 0.65 37.76
C ILE A 602 -20.01 2.03 38.02
N PHE A 603 -19.10 2.46 37.14
CA PHE A 603 -18.39 3.73 37.27
C PHE A 603 -19.36 4.92 37.20
N GLY A 604 -20.23 4.94 36.18
CA GLY A 604 -21.23 5.97 35.98
C GLY A 604 -22.21 6.07 37.15
N GLY A 605 -22.65 4.94 37.71
CA GLY A 605 -23.49 4.90 38.91
C GLY A 605 -22.81 5.53 40.13
N PHE A 606 -21.54 5.20 40.41
CA PHE A 606 -20.79 5.79 41.52
C PHE A 606 -20.51 7.29 41.31
N VAL A 607 -20.11 7.69 40.11
CA VAL A 607 -19.86 9.10 39.78
C VAL A 607 -21.15 9.91 39.90
N ALA A 608 -22.25 9.44 39.34
CA ALA A 608 -23.55 10.10 39.44
C ALA A 608 -24.04 10.17 40.89
N TYR A 609 -23.85 9.11 41.68
CA TYR A 609 -24.16 9.11 43.11
C TYR A 609 -23.34 10.16 43.87
N GLY A 610 -22.03 10.26 43.61
CA GLY A 610 -21.17 11.28 44.22
C GLY A 610 -21.60 12.71 43.86
N ILE A 611 -21.92 12.95 42.59
CA ILE A 611 -22.40 14.26 42.12
C ILE A 611 -23.78 14.61 42.72
N SER A 612 -24.60 13.61 43.06
CA SER A 612 -25.94 13.82 43.65
C SER A 612 -25.94 14.45 45.06
N PHE A 613 -24.76 14.58 45.69
CA PHE A 613 -24.57 15.30 46.95
C PHE A 613 -24.32 16.81 46.77
N ASP A 614 -24.01 17.26 45.55
CA ASP A 614 -23.82 18.69 45.29
C ASP A 614 -25.17 19.44 45.41
N PRO A 615 -25.23 20.54 46.17
CA PRO A 615 -26.47 21.31 46.36
C PRO A 615 -26.87 22.14 45.13
N GLY A 616 -26.12 22.09 44.02
CA GLY A 616 -26.47 22.75 42.77
C GLY A 616 -26.30 24.26 42.76
N ARG A 617 -25.56 24.84 43.73
CA ARG A 617 -25.48 26.31 43.93
C ARG A 617 -24.79 27.06 42.79
N ARG A 618 -23.93 26.41 42.01
CA ARG A 618 -23.21 27.02 40.87
C ARG A 618 -23.59 26.39 39.53
N LEU A 619 -23.70 25.06 39.48
CA LEU A 619 -24.05 24.28 38.29
C LEU A 619 -25.01 23.18 38.71
N ALA A 620 -26.03 22.91 37.89
CA ALA A 620 -26.94 21.80 38.15
C ALA A 620 -26.19 20.45 38.06
N PRO A 621 -26.50 19.46 38.93
CA PRO A 621 -25.83 18.16 38.97
C PRO A 621 -25.74 17.44 37.62
N TYR A 622 -26.79 17.51 36.80
CA TYR A 622 -26.79 16.92 35.46
C TYR A 622 -25.80 17.60 34.48
N LYS A 623 -25.43 18.87 34.69
CA LYS A 623 -24.41 19.55 33.85
C LYS A 623 -23.00 19.11 34.22
N ILE A 624 -22.76 18.87 35.53
CA ILE A 624 -21.47 18.43 36.05
C ILE A 624 -21.10 17.06 35.47
N ILE A 625 -22.06 16.14 35.40
CA ILE A 625 -21.83 14.82 34.79
C ILE A 625 -21.46 14.95 33.31
N TYR A 626 -22.13 15.79 32.51
CA TYR A 626 -21.74 15.99 31.10
C TYR A 626 -20.34 16.59 30.93
N ILE A 627 -19.93 17.54 31.77
CA ILE A 627 -18.59 18.15 31.69
C ILE A 627 -17.51 17.12 32.04
N LEU A 628 -17.70 16.34 33.11
CA LEU A 628 -16.73 15.33 33.53
C LEU A 628 -16.59 14.21 32.50
N LEU A 629 -17.73 13.70 32.00
CA LEU A 629 -17.74 12.62 31.03
C LEU A 629 -17.22 13.08 29.66
N GLY A 630 -17.59 14.28 29.21
CA GLY A 630 -17.08 14.86 27.97
C GLY A 630 -15.57 15.14 28.02
N GLY A 631 -15.06 15.62 29.16
CA GLY A 631 -13.62 15.79 29.37
C GLY A 631 -12.85 14.47 29.29
N LEU A 632 -13.39 13.40 29.89
CA LEU A 632 -12.82 12.06 29.78
C LEU A 632 -12.81 11.55 28.34
N ALA A 633 -13.89 11.77 27.58
CA ALA A 633 -13.98 11.40 26.16
C ALA A 633 -12.91 12.12 25.31
N ILE A 634 -12.69 13.42 25.54
CA ILE A 634 -11.63 14.19 24.85
C ILE A 634 -10.24 13.62 25.14
N LEU A 635 -9.95 13.29 26.40
CA LEU A 635 -8.65 12.71 26.79
C LEU A 635 -8.41 11.36 26.11
N VAL A 636 -9.43 10.50 26.07
CA VAL A 636 -9.35 9.21 25.39
C VAL A 636 -9.23 9.41 23.86
N GLY A 637 -9.96 10.36 23.28
CA GLY A 637 -9.85 10.70 21.86
C GLY A 637 -8.42 11.13 21.46
N ILE A 638 -7.78 11.98 22.27
CA ILE A 638 -6.37 12.37 22.04
C ILE A 638 -5.43 11.16 22.16
N ALA A 639 -5.63 10.29 23.15
CA ALA A 639 -4.82 9.09 23.31
C ALA A 639 -4.92 8.14 22.10
N VAL A 640 -6.11 8.00 21.52
CA VAL A 640 -6.34 7.21 20.29
C VAL A 640 -5.58 7.78 19.10
N LEU A 641 -5.61 9.11 18.91
CA LEU A 641 -4.92 9.77 17.79
C LEU A 641 -3.40 9.55 17.81
N ILE A 642 -2.82 9.37 19.00
CA ILE A 642 -1.37 9.20 19.19
C ILE A 642 -0.99 7.72 19.10
N TRP A 643 -1.74 6.82 19.74
CA TRP A 643 -1.29 5.44 19.98
C TRP A 643 -2.01 4.36 19.19
N MET A 644 -3.22 4.61 18.65
CA MET A 644 -3.96 3.57 17.93
C MET A 644 -3.34 3.34 16.54
N PRO A 645 -2.95 2.10 16.19
CA PRO A 645 -2.42 1.78 14.87
C PRO A 645 -3.54 1.69 13.80
N ASP A 646 -3.26 2.17 12.59
CA ASP A 646 -4.23 2.13 11.47
C ASP A 646 -4.35 0.76 10.79
N SER A 647 -3.24 0.03 10.68
CA SER A 647 -3.19 -1.30 10.08
C SER A 647 -1.93 -2.04 10.56
N PRO A 648 -1.86 -3.38 10.40
CA PRO A 648 -0.64 -4.13 10.72
C PRO A 648 0.60 -3.66 9.94
N VAL A 649 0.40 -3.14 8.72
CA VAL A 649 1.46 -2.61 7.85
C VAL A 649 2.05 -1.30 8.40
N HIS A 650 1.22 -0.46 8.99
CA HIS A 650 1.60 0.87 9.49
C HIS A 650 1.74 0.94 11.02
N ALA A 651 1.74 -0.21 11.70
CA ALA A 651 1.88 -0.28 13.16
C ALA A 651 3.27 0.20 13.60
N HIS A 652 3.33 1.41 14.15
CA HIS A 652 4.58 2.09 14.53
C HIS A 652 5.36 1.37 15.65
N PHE A 653 4.67 0.59 16.49
CA PHE A 653 5.27 -0.16 17.61
C PHE A 653 5.76 -1.57 17.23
N LEU A 654 5.52 -2.01 15.99
CA LEU A 654 5.99 -3.29 15.46
C LEU A 654 7.22 -3.09 14.56
N THR A 655 8.20 -3.98 14.69
CA THR A 655 9.34 -4.09 13.76
C THR A 655 8.88 -4.62 12.40
N THR A 656 9.68 -4.45 11.35
CA THR A 656 9.33 -4.95 10.00
C THR A 656 9.06 -6.46 9.99
N GLU A 657 9.82 -7.24 10.75
CA GLU A 657 9.62 -8.69 10.91
C GLU A 657 8.32 -9.02 11.66
N GLU A 658 8.04 -8.31 12.76
CA GLU A 658 6.81 -8.47 13.54
C GLU A 658 5.55 -8.09 12.73
N ARG A 659 5.65 -7.11 11.83
CA ARG A 659 4.56 -6.72 10.90
C ARG A 659 4.24 -7.85 9.93
N ILE A 660 5.27 -8.48 9.36
CA ILE A 660 5.10 -9.64 8.47
C ILE A 660 4.48 -10.81 9.24
N ALA A 661 4.99 -11.12 10.43
CA ALA A 661 4.42 -12.17 11.29
C ALA A 661 2.96 -11.89 11.70
N ALA A 662 2.60 -10.63 11.97
CA ALA A 662 1.21 -10.25 12.27
C ALA A 662 0.28 -10.48 11.07
N LEU A 663 0.72 -10.13 9.86
CA LEU A 663 -0.04 -10.37 8.63
C LEU A 663 -0.16 -11.87 8.30
N GLU A 664 0.93 -12.62 8.45
CA GLU A 664 0.92 -14.08 8.24
C GLU A 664 0.04 -14.83 9.24
N ARG A 665 -0.13 -14.32 10.46
CA ARG A 665 -1.05 -14.92 11.42
C ARG A 665 -2.49 -14.76 10.99
N VAL A 666 -2.91 -13.58 10.55
CA VAL A 666 -4.30 -13.34 10.14
C VAL A 666 -4.61 -13.97 8.78
N ARG A 667 -3.58 -14.33 8.00
CA ARG A 667 -3.67 -15.07 6.72
C ARG A 667 -4.49 -16.35 6.79
N ASP A 668 -4.34 -17.15 7.86
CA ASP A 668 -4.96 -18.47 7.98
C ASP A 668 -6.51 -18.44 7.94
N ASP A 669 -7.11 -17.27 8.18
CA ASP A 669 -8.55 -17.10 8.35
C ASP A 669 -9.34 -16.73 7.08
N GLN A 670 -8.67 -16.54 5.94
CA GLN A 670 -9.27 -16.33 4.62
C GLN A 670 -10.36 -15.23 4.56
N GLY A 671 -10.07 -14.06 5.14
CA GLY A 671 -11.05 -12.97 5.31
C GLY A 671 -10.93 -11.78 4.34
N GLY A 672 -9.82 -11.67 3.59
CA GLY A 672 -9.43 -10.44 2.88
C GLY A 672 -9.02 -9.33 3.86
N THR A 673 -7.86 -8.69 3.65
CA THR A 673 -7.30 -7.74 4.63
C THR A 673 -7.55 -6.27 4.28
N GLU A 674 -7.66 -5.92 3.00
CA GLU A 674 -8.01 -4.57 2.53
C GLU A 674 -8.38 -4.58 1.03
N ASN A 675 -9.48 -3.92 0.64
CA ASN A 675 -9.75 -3.62 -0.77
C ASN A 675 -10.27 -2.18 -0.92
N LYS A 676 -9.56 -1.37 -1.71
CA LYS A 676 -9.87 0.05 -1.94
C LYS A 676 -10.99 0.27 -2.98
N ARG A 677 -11.51 -0.80 -3.61
CA ARG A 677 -12.62 -0.76 -4.59
C ARG A 677 -13.84 -1.55 -4.08
N ILE A 678 -15.03 -1.00 -4.33
CA ILE A 678 -16.31 -1.63 -3.99
C ILE A 678 -16.71 -2.61 -5.11
N LYS A 679 -16.74 -3.91 -4.80
CA LYS A 679 -17.17 -4.97 -5.73
C LYS A 679 -18.69 -5.09 -5.78
N ARG A 680 -19.29 -4.77 -6.93
CA ARG A 680 -20.76 -4.77 -7.11
C ARG A 680 -21.36 -6.17 -6.92
N GLU A 681 -20.68 -7.23 -7.35
CA GLU A 681 -21.15 -8.60 -7.13
C GLU A 681 -21.23 -8.96 -5.65
N GLN A 682 -20.25 -8.55 -4.84
CA GLN A 682 -20.25 -8.79 -3.40
C GLN A 682 -21.37 -8.02 -2.67
N VAL A 683 -21.66 -6.78 -3.10
CA VAL A 683 -22.80 -6.00 -2.58
C VAL A 683 -24.12 -6.71 -2.90
N ARG A 684 -24.30 -7.14 -4.15
CA ARG A 684 -25.51 -7.86 -4.58
C ARG A 684 -25.66 -9.18 -3.82
N GLU A 685 -24.58 -9.91 -3.61
CA GLU A 685 -24.59 -11.12 -2.79
C GLU A 685 -25.00 -10.83 -1.35
N ALA A 686 -24.42 -9.79 -0.72
CA ALA A 686 -24.76 -9.40 0.65
C ALA A 686 -26.26 -9.16 0.84
N VAL A 687 -26.90 -8.44 -0.10
CA VAL A 687 -28.32 -8.06 -0.03
C VAL A 687 -29.27 -9.22 -0.37
N LEU A 688 -28.85 -10.16 -1.22
CA LEU A 688 -29.68 -11.31 -1.59
C LEU A 688 -29.48 -12.53 -0.67
N ASP A 689 -28.45 -12.51 0.18
CA ASP A 689 -28.15 -13.61 1.09
C ASP A 689 -29.15 -13.65 2.26
N VAL A 690 -29.90 -14.76 2.35
CA VAL A 690 -30.87 -15.01 3.44
C VAL A 690 -30.19 -14.94 4.81
N ARG A 691 -28.92 -15.35 4.92
CA ARG A 691 -28.18 -15.30 6.19
C ARG A 691 -27.95 -13.86 6.64
N THR A 692 -27.67 -12.95 5.72
CA THR A 692 -27.55 -11.51 6.03
C THR A 692 -28.83 -11.00 6.66
N TRP A 693 -29.99 -11.34 6.10
CA TRP A 693 -31.29 -10.93 6.64
C TRP A 693 -31.61 -11.54 8.00
N LEU A 694 -31.20 -12.79 8.24
CA LEU A 694 -31.31 -13.39 9.57
C LEU A 694 -30.44 -12.68 10.60
N ILE A 695 -29.21 -12.26 10.24
CA ILE A 695 -28.33 -11.46 11.12
C ILE A 695 -28.92 -10.07 11.37
N VAL A 696 -29.42 -9.40 10.33
CA VAL A 696 -30.12 -8.10 10.40
C VAL A 696 -31.32 -8.18 11.34
N LEU A 697 -32.16 -9.21 11.19
CA LEU A 697 -33.32 -9.44 12.04
C LEU A 697 -32.90 -9.72 13.49
N THR A 698 -31.88 -10.56 13.68
CA THR A 698 -31.29 -10.89 14.99
C THR A 698 -30.81 -9.63 15.72
N THR A 699 -30.14 -8.73 14.99
CA THR A 699 -29.66 -7.46 15.53
C THR A 699 -30.80 -6.51 15.83
N LEU A 700 -31.78 -6.37 14.93
CA LEU A 700 -32.93 -5.49 15.13
C LEU A 700 -33.72 -5.90 16.39
N VAL A 701 -34.09 -7.18 16.48
CA VAL A 701 -34.88 -7.73 17.60
C VAL A 701 -34.15 -7.64 18.93
N THR A 702 -32.80 -7.73 18.94
CA THR A 702 -31.99 -7.53 20.17
C THR A 702 -31.81 -6.05 20.52
N SER A 703 -31.74 -5.18 19.52
CA SER A 703 -31.44 -3.75 19.71
C SER A 703 -32.64 -2.97 20.25
N ILE A 704 -33.86 -3.45 19.99
CA ILE A 704 -35.10 -2.88 20.52
C ILE A 704 -35.12 -2.95 22.07
N PRO A 705 -34.98 -4.13 22.71
CA PRO A 705 -34.80 -4.25 24.15
C PRO A 705 -33.60 -3.45 24.67
N ASN A 706 -32.49 -3.42 23.93
CA ASN A 706 -31.30 -2.66 24.35
C ASN A 706 -31.60 -1.17 24.53
N GLY A 707 -32.20 -0.51 23.53
CA GLY A 707 -32.53 0.92 23.61
C GLY A 707 -33.55 1.22 24.72
N ALA A 708 -34.50 0.32 24.91
CA ALA A 708 -35.51 0.39 25.95
C ALA A 708 -34.89 0.24 27.37
N LEU A 709 -34.04 -0.76 27.60
CA LEU A 709 -33.50 -1.06 28.93
C LEU A 709 -32.33 -0.15 29.30
N SER A 710 -31.43 0.19 28.36
CA SER A 710 -30.25 1.00 28.67
C SER A 710 -30.61 2.44 29.03
N ASN A 711 -31.62 3.01 28.39
CA ASN A 711 -31.96 4.43 28.54
C ASN A 711 -32.96 4.65 29.68
N PHE A 712 -33.79 3.66 30.01
CA PHE A 712 -34.87 3.81 30.99
C PHE A 712 -34.63 3.03 32.29
N SER A 713 -33.51 2.31 32.45
CA SER A 713 -33.26 1.48 33.65
C SER A 713 -33.37 2.23 34.97
N ASN A 714 -32.86 3.47 35.09
CA ASN A 714 -33.00 4.24 36.33
C ASN A 714 -34.44 4.71 36.55
N ILE A 715 -35.17 5.02 35.48
CA ILE A 715 -36.59 5.39 35.55
C ILE A 715 -37.41 4.18 36.03
N ILE A 716 -37.09 2.98 35.53
CA ILE A 716 -37.72 1.71 35.93
C ILE A 716 -37.41 1.41 37.41
N ILE A 717 -36.13 1.45 37.83
CA ILE A 717 -35.77 1.20 39.24
C ILE A 717 -36.43 2.23 40.16
N LYS A 718 -36.50 3.50 39.75
CA LYS A 718 -37.18 4.55 40.51
C LYS A 718 -38.69 4.29 40.62
N SER A 719 -39.31 3.69 39.59
CA SER A 719 -40.74 3.34 39.60
C SER A 719 -41.12 2.32 40.69
N PHE A 720 -40.16 1.50 41.16
CA PHE A 720 -40.35 0.59 42.30
C PHE A 720 -40.45 1.32 43.65
N GLY A 721 -40.29 2.65 43.66
CA GLY A 721 -40.42 3.49 44.86
C GLY A 721 -39.13 3.63 45.66
N TYR A 722 -37.98 3.65 44.99
CA TYR A 722 -36.68 4.05 45.56
C TYR A 722 -36.42 5.55 45.34
N SER A 723 -35.63 6.18 46.23
CA SER A 723 -35.21 7.57 46.04
C SER A 723 -34.27 7.72 44.84
N SER A 724 -34.13 8.94 44.28
CA SER A 724 -33.18 9.18 43.17
C SER A 724 -31.74 8.78 43.54
N ARG A 725 -31.31 9.02 44.79
CA ARG A 725 -29.96 8.65 45.26
C ARG A 725 -29.79 7.14 45.36
N GLN A 726 -30.78 6.43 45.93
CA GLN A 726 -30.75 4.97 45.99
C GLN A 726 -30.77 4.37 44.59
N THR A 727 -31.56 4.92 43.67
CA THR A 727 -31.65 4.43 42.29
C THR A 727 -30.28 4.42 41.59
N LEU A 728 -29.48 5.49 41.76
CA LEU A 728 -28.15 5.62 41.13
C LEU A 728 -27.14 4.56 41.61
N ILE A 729 -27.22 4.13 42.86
CA ILE A 729 -26.31 3.09 43.38
C ILE A 729 -26.85 1.68 43.15
N LEU A 730 -28.19 1.53 43.11
CA LEU A 730 -28.85 0.25 42.83
C LEU A 730 -28.74 -0.16 41.34
N SER A 731 -28.33 0.74 40.44
CA SER A 731 -27.97 0.33 39.07
C SER A 731 -26.62 -0.38 38.98
N THR A 732 -25.73 -0.21 39.97
CA THR A 732 -24.35 -0.74 39.97
C THR A 732 -24.28 -2.28 39.94
N PRO A 733 -25.06 -3.03 40.76
CA PRO A 733 -25.03 -4.50 40.71
C PRO A 733 -25.47 -5.07 39.34
N GLY A 734 -26.38 -4.38 38.63
CA GLY A 734 -26.75 -4.74 37.26
C GLY A 734 -25.56 -4.69 36.30
N GLY A 735 -24.67 -3.71 36.47
CA GLY A 735 -23.41 -3.61 35.73
C GLY A 735 -22.45 -4.76 36.04
N VAL A 736 -22.38 -5.22 37.30
CA VAL A 736 -21.58 -6.39 37.71
C VAL A 736 -22.08 -7.65 37.02
N VAL A 737 -23.40 -7.87 37.02
CA VAL A 737 -24.02 -9.02 36.33
C VAL A 737 -23.70 -8.98 34.83
N SER A 738 -23.83 -7.81 34.19
CA SER A 738 -23.48 -7.65 32.77
C SER A 738 -21.99 -7.94 32.51
N ALA A 739 -21.07 -7.45 33.34
CA ALA A 739 -19.63 -7.66 33.16
C ALA A 739 -19.23 -9.14 33.33
N VAL A 740 -19.72 -9.78 34.39
CA VAL A 740 -19.42 -11.19 34.71
C VAL A 740 -19.99 -12.12 33.63
N THR A 741 -21.24 -11.92 33.23
CA THR A 741 -21.85 -12.77 32.19
C THR A 741 -21.20 -12.60 30.83
N THR A 742 -20.77 -11.38 30.47
CA THR A 742 -20.03 -11.13 29.24
C THR A 742 -18.69 -11.88 29.22
N LEU A 743 -17.95 -11.91 30.33
CA LEU A 743 -16.71 -12.70 30.45
C LEU A 743 -16.97 -14.20 30.36
N LEU A 744 -17.94 -14.71 31.10
CA LEU A 744 -18.26 -16.14 31.14
C LEU A 744 -18.61 -16.68 29.75
N TYR A 745 -19.51 -15.99 29.04
CA TYR A 745 -20.00 -16.43 27.73
C TYR A 745 -18.99 -16.19 26.59
N SER A 746 -17.91 -15.42 26.82
CA SER A 746 -16.88 -15.15 25.82
C SER A 746 -15.82 -16.24 25.62
N THR A 747 -15.76 -17.22 26.53
CA THR A 747 -14.69 -18.24 26.56
C THR A 747 -15.04 -19.54 25.81
N GLN A 748 -16.22 -19.62 25.19
CA GLN A 748 -16.70 -20.83 24.53
C GLN A 748 -16.28 -20.88 23.04
N GLY A 749 -15.98 -22.09 22.54
CA GLY A 749 -15.57 -22.31 21.15
C GLY A 749 -16.71 -22.21 20.12
N GLU A 750 -17.95 -22.44 20.54
CA GLU A 750 -19.17 -22.17 19.75
C GLU A 750 -19.68 -20.74 20.03
N ARG A 751 -20.21 -20.05 19.01
CA ARG A 751 -20.59 -18.64 19.09
C ARG A 751 -22.10 -18.43 19.24
N MET A 752 -22.92 -19.34 18.72
CA MET A 752 -24.39 -19.21 18.81
C MET A 752 -24.97 -19.69 20.14
N LEU A 753 -24.42 -20.75 20.74
CA LEU A 753 -24.89 -21.25 22.04
C LEU A 753 -24.76 -20.21 23.16
N PRO A 754 -23.66 -19.45 23.28
CA PRO A 754 -23.56 -18.35 24.25
C PRO A 754 -24.67 -17.30 24.13
N ILE A 755 -25.12 -16.98 22.91
CA ILE A 755 -26.25 -16.05 22.70
C ILE A 755 -27.52 -16.63 23.33
N ILE A 756 -27.79 -17.91 23.10
CA ILE A 756 -28.97 -18.60 23.64
C ILE A 756 -28.90 -18.65 25.18
N PHE A 757 -27.74 -19.00 25.74
CA PHE A 757 -27.56 -19.03 27.20
C PHE A 757 -27.68 -17.65 27.85
N ALA A 758 -27.28 -16.58 27.16
CA ALA A 758 -27.47 -15.21 27.62
C ALA A 758 -28.95 -14.76 27.59
N LEU A 759 -29.73 -15.24 26.63
CA LEU A 759 -31.13 -14.85 26.47
C LEU A 759 -32.06 -15.50 27.50
N VAL A 760 -31.79 -16.74 27.93
CA VAL A 760 -32.67 -17.47 28.86
C VAL A 760 -32.89 -16.71 30.19
N PRO A 761 -31.85 -16.26 30.92
CA PRO A 761 -32.04 -15.46 32.14
C PRO A 761 -32.72 -14.11 31.86
N THR A 762 -32.50 -13.52 30.68
CA THR A 762 -33.14 -12.25 30.29
C THR A 762 -34.65 -12.43 30.09
N ILE A 763 -35.08 -13.53 29.45
CA ILE A 763 -36.50 -13.86 29.23
C ILE A 763 -37.17 -14.13 30.57
N VAL A 764 -36.53 -14.92 31.45
CA VAL A 764 -37.04 -15.20 32.80
C VAL A 764 -37.17 -13.90 33.60
N GLY A 765 -36.14 -13.05 33.60
CA GLY A 765 -36.17 -11.74 34.28
C GLY A 765 -37.26 -10.82 33.74
N SER A 766 -37.48 -10.81 32.42
CA SER A 766 -38.56 -10.03 31.79
C SER A 766 -39.94 -10.54 32.20
N GLY A 767 -40.13 -11.87 32.24
CA GLY A 767 -41.36 -12.50 32.73
C GLY A 767 -41.62 -12.21 34.21
N MET A 768 -40.57 -12.21 35.03
CA MET A 768 -40.65 -11.81 36.45
C MET A 768 -41.05 -10.34 36.59
N LEU A 769 -40.51 -9.42 35.78
CA LEU A 769 -40.91 -8.01 35.80
C LEU A 769 -42.38 -7.78 35.46
N ILE A 770 -42.96 -8.61 34.59
CA ILE A 770 -44.40 -8.54 34.24
C ILE A 770 -45.23 -9.13 35.39
N GLY A 771 -44.91 -10.35 35.83
CA GLY A 771 -45.68 -11.05 36.86
C GLY A 771 -45.62 -10.40 38.26
N LEU A 772 -44.52 -9.72 38.59
CA LEU A 772 -44.32 -9.08 39.89
C LEU A 772 -44.77 -7.62 39.94
N SER A 773 -45.21 -7.02 38.82
CA SER A 773 -45.61 -5.60 38.73
C SER A 773 -46.74 -5.20 39.70
N HIS A 774 -47.45 -6.16 40.29
CA HIS A 774 -48.51 -5.94 41.29
C HIS A 774 -48.21 -6.57 42.66
N ALA A 775 -47.06 -7.23 42.82
CA ALA A 775 -46.73 -8.02 44.02
C ALA A 775 -46.15 -7.19 45.18
N ASN A 776 -45.95 -5.88 44.99
CA ASN A 776 -45.42 -4.90 45.97
C ASN A 776 -44.07 -5.31 46.63
N ASN A 777 -43.30 -6.18 45.97
CA ASN A 777 -42.03 -6.71 46.45
C ASN A 777 -40.86 -6.07 45.69
N LYS A 778 -40.42 -4.91 46.18
CA LYS A 778 -39.35 -4.09 45.57
C LYS A 778 -38.04 -4.85 45.34
N GLY A 779 -37.70 -5.79 46.23
CA GLY A 779 -36.48 -6.59 46.12
C GLY A 779 -36.54 -7.64 45.00
N ALA A 780 -37.70 -8.29 44.83
CA ALA A 780 -37.90 -9.26 43.75
C ALA A 780 -37.95 -8.57 42.37
N GLU A 781 -38.55 -7.38 42.28
CA GLU A 781 -38.53 -6.56 41.07
C GLU A 781 -37.11 -6.09 40.71
N LEU A 782 -36.32 -5.68 41.71
CA LEU A 782 -34.92 -5.30 41.52
C LEU A 782 -34.05 -6.48 41.07
N PHE A 783 -34.24 -7.66 41.65
CA PHE A 783 -33.57 -8.88 41.22
C PHE A 783 -33.91 -9.24 39.77
N ALA A 784 -35.18 -9.06 39.37
CA ALA A 784 -35.60 -9.26 37.99
C ALA A 784 -34.90 -8.29 37.01
N VAL A 785 -34.71 -7.02 37.40
CA VAL A 785 -33.88 -6.06 36.62
C VAL A 785 -32.43 -6.54 36.49
N TYR A 786 -31.83 -7.11 37.54
CA TYR A 786 -30.47 -7.65 37.46
C TYR A 786 -30.37 -8.85 36.52
N LEU A 787 -31.36 -9.75 36.51
CA LEU A 787 -31.42 -10.86 35.56
C LEU A 787 -31.56 -10.36 34.11
N VAL A 788 -32.36 -9.31 33.89
CA VAL A 788 -32.52 -8.70 32.56
C VAL A 788 -31.19 -8.13 32.04
N ASN A 789 -30.29 -7.63 32.90
CA ASN A 789 -28.99 -7.09 32.47
C ASN A 789 -28.04 -8.13 31.85
N THR A 790 -28.37 -9.42 31.89
CA THR A 790 -27.63 -10.45 31.14
C THR A 790 -27.72 -10.26 29.62
N PHE A 791 -28.70 -9.50 29.12
CA PHE A 791 -28.91 -9.23 27.70
C PHE A 791 -27.69 -8.59 27.01
N GLY A 792 -26.90 -7.77 27.75
CA GLY A 792 -25.76 -7.05 27.19
C GLY A 792 -24.70 -7.99 26.59
N SER A 793 -24.61 -9.20 27.12
CA SER A 793 -23.73 -10.25 26.61
C SER A 793 -24.20 -10.84 25.27
N ALA A 794 -25.52 -10.93 25.04
CA ALA A 794 -26.07 -11.45 23.78
C ALA A 794 -25.73 -10.55 22.58
N LEU A 795 -25.84 -9.23 22.76
CA LEU A 795 -25.50 -8.26 21.70
C LEU A 795 -24.02 -8.33 21.31
N ALA A 796 -23.12 -8.44 22.31
CA ALA A 796 -21.69 -8.59 22.08
C ALA A 796 -21.37 -9.83 21.22
N GLN A 797 -22.03 -10.95 21.51
CA GLN A 797 -21.84 -12.20 20.79
C GLN A 797 -22.40 -12.14 19.36
N ILE A 798 -23.50 -11.42 19.11
CA ILE A 798 -24.05 -11.22 17.75
C ILE A 798 -23.04 -10.49 16.86
N TYR A 799 -22.39 -9.44 17.37
CA TYR A 799 -21.36 -8.71 16.62
C TYR A 799 -20.12 -9.58 16.36
N ALA A 800 -19.65 -10.32 17.37
CA ALA A 800 -18.53 -11.26 17.22
C ALA A 800 -18.86 -12.40 16.23
N TYR A 801 -20.11 -12.84 16.21
CA TYR A 801 -20.62 -13.84 15.28
C TYR A 801 -20.68 -13.32 13.85
N ASN A 802 -21.14 -12.08 13.64
CA ASN A 802 -21.17 -11.47 12.30
C ASN A 802 -19.75 -11.32 11.72
N ALA A 803 -18.80 -10.90 12.55
CA ALA A 803 -17.41 -10.67 12.13
C ALA A 803 -16.69 -11.95 11.65
N SER A 804 -17.01 -13.13 12.20
CA SER A 804 -16.34 -14.39 11.84
C SER A 804 -16.97 -15.17 10.72
N ASN A 805 -18.26 -14.96 10.47
CA ASN A 805 -19.03 -15.77 9.53
C ASN A 805 -19.15 -15.11 8.15
N THR A 806 -18.72 -13.86 7.98
CA THR A 806 -18.80 -13.14 6.70
C THR A 806 -17.40 -12.94 6.13
N SER A 807 -17.20 -13.33 4.86
CA SER A 807 -15.94 -13.13 4.13
C SER A 807 -16.15 -12.32 2.85
N GLY A 808 -15.07 -11.76 2.32
CA GLY A 808 -15.05 -10.77 1.26
C GLY A 808 -15.13 -9.35 1.84
N HIS A 809 -14.19 -8.49 1.48
CA HIS A 809 -14.04 -7.16 2.07
C HIS A 809 -15.28 -6.29 1.83
N THR A 810 -15.79 -6.26 0.59
CA THR A 810 -16.98 -5.48 0.25
C THR A 810 -18.25 -6.09 0.86
N LYS A 811 -18.39 -7.43 0.84
CA LYS A 811 -19.52 -8.12 1.47
C LYS A 811 -19.56 -7.84 2.98
N LYS A 812 -18.43 -7.99 3.68
CA LYS A 812 -18.29 -7.75 5.12
C LYS A 812 -18.64 -6.32 5.50
N ASN A 813 -18.14 -5.32 4.77
CA ASN A 813 -18.50 -3.92 4.99
C ASN A 813 -19.99 -3.66 4.76
N THR A 814 -20.59 -4.27 3.73
CA THR A 814 -22.02 -4.14 3.44
C THR A 814 -22.88 -4.76 4.54
N VAL A 815 -22.56 -5.98 4.99
CA VAL A 815 -23.29 -6.67 6.06
C VAL A 815 -23.16 -5.92 7.39
N ASN A 816 -21.98 -5.37 7.70
CA ASN A 816 -21.76 -4.54 8.89
C ASN A 816 -22.61 -3.26 8.84
N ALA A 817 -22.65 -2.55 7.71
CA ALA A 817 -23.48 -1.36 7.55
C ALA A 817 -24.98 -1.69 7.75
N MET A 818 -25.48 -2.77 7.15
CA MET A 818 -26.87 -3.23 7.35
C MET A 818 -27.15 -3.56 8.83
N THR A 819 -26.20 -4.19 9.51
CA THR A 819 -26.31 -4.55 10.93
C THR A 819 -26.41 -3.29 11.80
N LEU A 820 -25.64 -2.24 11.51
CA LEU A 820 -25.64 -1.00 12.28
C LEU A 820 -26.88 -0.14 12.04
N VAL A 821 -27.35 -0.07 10.80
CA VAL A 821 -28.64 0.55 10.49
C VAL A 821 -29.75 -0.14 11.29
N SER A 822 -29.72 -1.47 11.35
CA SER A 822 -30.69 -2.26 12.14
C SER A 822 -30.55 -2.01 13.64
N PHE A 823 -29.32 -1.86 14.14
CA PHE A 823 -29.06 -1.45 15.52
C PHE A 823 -29.65 -0.06 15.81
N ALA A 824 -29.37 0.93 14.98
CA ALA A 824 -29.88 2.29 15.14
C ALA A 824 -31.41 2.33 15.12
N VAL A 825 -32.03 1.74 14.10
CA VAL A 825 -33.49 1.64 13.97
C VAL A 825 -34.09 0.90 15.17
N GLY A 826 -33.48 -0.21 15.59
CA GLY A 826 -33.94 -0.95 16.75
C GLY A 826 -33.92 -0.13 18.04
N ASN A 827 -32.82 0.58 18.31
CA ASN A 827 -32.75 1.45 19.48
C ASN A 827 -33.75 2.63 19.41
N ILE A 828 -33.96 3.23 18.22
CA ILE A 828 -34.98 4.28 18.01
C ILE A 828 -36.36 3.74 18.39
N ILE A 829 -36.75 2.59 17.84
CA ILE A 829 -38.03 1.93 18.18
C ILE A 829 -38.08 1.64 19.68
N GLY A 830 -37.00 1.11 20.26
CA GLY A 830 -36.89 0.81 21.69
C GLY A 830 -37.16 2.02 22.59
N THR A 831 -36.75 3.23 22.20
CA THR A 831 -37.05 4.45 22.96
C THR A 831 -38.54 4.80 23.03
N GLN A 832 -39.35 4.27 22.10
CA GLN A 832 -40.78 4.56 22.00
C GLN A 832 -41.65 3.48 22.67
N ILE A 833 -41.07 2.33 23.04
CA ILE A 833 -41.79 1.22 23.67
C ILE A 833 -42.27 1.56 25.08
N PHE A 834 -41.55 2.42 25.79
CA PHE A 834 -41.95 2.94 27.09
C PHE A 834 -42.71 4.25 26.92
N ALA A 835 -44.01 4.15 26.63
CA ALA A 835 -44.88 5.30 26.46
C ALA A 835 -45.20 5.95 27.83
N PRO A 836 -45.26 7.29 27.92
CA PRO A 836 -45.61 7.98 29.17
C PRO A 836 -46.99 7.59 29.74
N GLY A 837 -47.92 7.17 28.88
CA GLY A 837 -49.27 6.74 29.28
C GLY A 837 -49.32 5.42 30.05
N ASP A 838 -48.27 4.60 29.94
CA ASP A 838 -48.21 3.29 30.61
C ASP A 838 -47.46 3.34 31.95
N ALA A 839 -46.98 4.52 32.35
CA ALA A 839 -46.31 4.73 33.63
C ALA A 839 -47.29 4.49 34.80
N PRO A 840 -46.84 3.94 35.96
CA PRO A 840 -45.48 3.53 36.29
C PRO A 840 -45.16 2.06 35.96
N ALA A 841 -46.16 1.26 35.59
CA ALA A 841 -46.01 -0.20 35.47
C ALA A 841 -45.40 -0.64 34.13
N TYR A 842 -45.63 0.10 33.05
CA TYR A 842 -45.09 -0.13 31.70
C TYR A 842 -45.28 -1.55 31.16
N ILE A 843 -46.43 -2.16 31.43
CA ILE A 843 -46.72 -3.57 31.09
C ILE A 843 -46.62 -3.85 29.58
N PRO A 844 -47.17 -3.02 28.67
CA PRO A 844 -47.04 -3.25 27.22
C PRO A 844 -45.58 -3.28 26.78
N GLY A 845 -44.76 -2.36 27.29
CA GLY A 845 -43.34 -2.29 26.95
C GLY A 845 -42.53 -3.49 27.45
N LYS A 846 -42.76 -3.92 28.70
CA LYS A 846 -42.16 -5.14 29.26
C LYS A 846 -42.55 -6.40 28.48
N THR A 847 -43.82 -6.48 28.06
CA THR A 847 -44.35 -7.61 27.27
C THR A 847 -43.73 -7.66 25.88
N ALA A 848 -43.59 -6.51 25.22
CA ALA A 848 -42.91 -6.42 23.93
C ALA A 848 -41.46 -6.91 24.00
N ILE A 849 -40.71 -6.54 25.05
CA ILE A 849 -39.34 -7.01 25.28
C ILE A 849 -39.31 -8.55 25.41
N MET A 850 -40.18 -9.15 26.21
CA MET A 850 -40.23 -10.60 26.39
C MET A 850 -40.53 -11.35 25.09
N VAL A 851 -41.49 -10.85 24.29
CA VAL A 851 -41.85 -11.45 22.99
C VAL A 851 -40.67 -11.37 22.03
N LEU A 852 -40.03 -10.19 21.91
CA LEU A 852 -38.89 -9.98 21.04
C LEU A 852 -37.71 -10.90 21.42
N LEU A 853 -37.38 -11.01 22.70
CA LEU A 853 -36.31 -11.90 23.16
C LEU A 853 -36.62 -13.38 22.93
N THR A 854 -37.89 -13.77 22.98
CA THR A 854 -38.32 -15.14 22.67
C THR A 854 -38.19 -15.43 21.17
N VAL A 855 -38.63 -14.50 20.32
CA VAL A 855 -38.45 -14.59 18.85
C VAL A 855 -36.96 -14.67 18.49
N GLN A 856 -36.13 -13.88 19.18
CA GLN A 856 -34.68 -13.87 19.01
C GLN A 856 -34.05 -15.25 19.25
N LEU A 857 -34.51 -15.98 20.27
CA LEU A 857 -34.03 -17.33 20.57
C LEU A 857 -34.28 -18.30 19.40
N PHE A 858 -35.48 -18.24 18.80
CA PHE A 858 -35.80 -19.09 17.64
C PHE A 858 -35.01 -18.70 16.38
N ILE A 859 -34.83 -17.40 16.13
CA ILE A 859 -34.00 -16.94 15.00
C ILE A 859 -32.55 -17.40 15.17
N SER A 860 -32.03 -17.36 16.41
CA SER A 860 -30.67 -17.82 16.72
C SER A 860 -30.51 -19.33 16.48
N LEU A 861 -31.50 -20.14 16.87
CA LEU A 861 -31.50 -21.58 16.56
C LEU A 861 -31.57 -21.86 15.05
N LEU A 862 -32.40 -21.11 14.32
CA LEU A 862 -32.51 -21.22 12.86
C LEU A 862 -31.18 -20.87 12.17
N LEU A 863 -30.54 -19.77 12.59
CA LEU A 863 -29.27 -19.32 12.05
C LEU A 863 -28.15 -20.35 12.29
N ARG A 864 -28.10 -20.95 13.49
CA ARG A 864 -27.18 -22.06 13.80
C ARG A 864 -27.44 -23.27 12.88
N TRP A 865 -28.70 -23.65 12.70
CA TRP A 865 -29.08 -24.77 11.82
C TRP A 865 -28.67 -24.53 10.36
N VAL A 866 -28.87 -23.32 9.84
CA VAL A 866 -28.45 -22.93 8.48
C VAL A 866 -26.93 -23.08 8.31
N ASN A 867 -26.13 -22.56 9.26
CA ASN A 867 -24.67 -22.66 9.18
C ASN A 867 -24.17 -24.11 9.21
N LEU A 868 -24.74 -24.95 10.07
CA LEU A 868 -24.38 -26.37 10.14
C LEU A 868 -24.65 -27.09 8.82
N ARG A 869 -25.78 -26.79 8.16
CA ARG A 869 -26.09 -27.32 6.82
C ARG A 869 -25.14 -26.80 5.74
N LEU A 870 -24.80 -25.52 5.77
CA LEU A 870 -23.86 -24.94 4.81
C LEU A 870 -22.45 -25.53 4.97
N ASN A 871 -21.98 -25.75 6.20
CA ASN A 871 -20.72 -26.45 6.47
C ASN A 871 -20.73 -27.90 5.99
N ALA A 872 -21.84 -28.63 6.19
CA ALA A 872 -21.99 -29.98 5.65
C ALA A 872 -21.94 -29.99 4.11
N LYS A 873 -22.64 -29.05 3.46
CA LYS A 873 -22.64 -28.90 2.00
C LYS A 873 -21.24 -28.57 1.45
N LYS A 874 -20.51 -27.64 2.09
CA LYS A 874 -19.13 -27.29 1.68
C LYS A 874 -18.15 -28.45 1.83
N ARG A 875 -18.27 -29.22 2.91
CA ARG A 875 -17.47 -30.44 3.09
C ARG A 875 -17.72 -31.46 1.97
N ALA A 876 -18.98 -31.64 1.58
CA ALA A 876 -19.32 -32.51 0.45
C ALA A 876 -18.77 -31.98 -0.89
N GLN A 877 -18.90 -30.68 -1.16
CA GLN A 877 -18.34 -30.04 -2.37
C GLN A 877 -16.82 -30.15 -2.45
N LEU A 878 -16.12 -29.96 -1.31
CA LEU A 878 -14.67 -30.13 -1.26
C LEU A 878 -14.27 -31.58 -1.52
N ALA A 879 -14.99 -32.55 -0.95
CA ALA A 879 -14.72 -33.97 -1.19
C ALA A 879 -14.91 -34.33 -2.68
N GLU A 880 -15.98 -33.86 -3.31
CA GLU A 880 -16.26 -34.06 -4.74
C GLU A 880 -15.18 -33.42 -5.63
N LEU A 881 -14.74 -32.20 -5.31
CA LEU A 881 -13.66 -31.51 -6.04
C LEU A 881 -12.31 -32.23 -5.88
N THR A 882 -12.00 -32.72 -4.68
CA THR A 882 -10.79 -33.49 -4.39
C THR A 882 -10.78 -34.80 -5.18
N GLU A 883 -11.91 -35.50 -5.22
CA GLU A 883 -12.05 -36.77 -5.94
C GLU A 883 -11.98 -36.56 -7.47
N LYS A 884 -12.71 -35.57 -8.00
CA LYS A 884 -12.76 -35.27 -9.43
C LYS A 884 -11.41 -34.83 -10.00
N ASN A 885 -10.64 -34.06 -9.24
CA ASN A 885 -9.38 -33.48 -9.69
C ASN A 885 -8.14 -34.23 -9.19
N GLY A 886 -8.32 -35.34 -8.44
CA GLY A 886 -7.21 -36.13 -7.89
C GLY A 886 -6.29 -35.34 -6.95
N TRP A 887 -6.84 -34.41 -6.16
CA TRP A 887 -6.03 -33.53 -5.32
C TRP A 887 -5.39 -34.28 -4.16
N THR A 888 -4.07 -34.14 -3.99
CA THR A 888 -3.35 -34.60 -2.81
C THR A 888 -3.55 -33.64 -1.63
N ASP A 889 -3.39 -34.11 -0.39
CA ASP A 889 -3.55 -33.27 0.81
C ASP A 889 -2.63 -32.03 0.81
N ASP A 890 -1.44 -32.16 0.21
CA ASP A 890 -0.49 -31.06 0.05
C ASP A 890 -0.99 -30.03 -0.99
N PHE A 891 -1.65 -30.49 -2.05
CA PHE A 891 -2.29 -29.61 -3.04
C PHE A 891 -3.50 -28.89 -2.45
N ILE A 892 -4.34 -29.57 -1.67
CA ILE A 892 -5.47 -28.98 -0.94
C ILE A 892 -4.96 -27.87 -0.01
N THR A 893 -3.85 -28.11 0.68
CA THR A 893 -3.22 -27.11 1.57
C THR A 893 -2.71 -25.90 0.79
N LYS A 894 -2.05 -26.11 -0.35
CA LYS A 894 -1.59 -25.04 -1.24
C LYS A 894 -2.75 -24.24 -1.84
N GLU A 895 -3.82 -24.91 -2.26
CA GLU A 895 -5.00 -24.25 -2.85
C GLU A 895 -5.77 -23.46 -1.79
N ARG A 896 -5.84 -23.97 -0.55
CA ARG A 896 -6.35 -23.24 0.61
C ARG A 896 -5.51 -21.99 0.91
N GLN A 897 -4.19 -22.07 0.79
CA GLN A 897 -3.30 -20.92 0.94
C GLN A 897 -3.45 -19.90 -0.18
N ARG A 898 -3.64 -20.36 -1.43
CA ARG A 898 -3.91 -19.49 -2.60
C ARG A 898 -5.21 -18.69 -2.41
N ASN A 899 -6.25 -19.40 -2.00
CA ASN A 899 -7.58 -18.83 -1.78
C ASN A 899 -7.69 -17.95 -0.53
N ALA A 900 -6.69 -17.96 0.36
CA ALA A 900 -6.65 -17.11 1.54
C ALA A 900 -6.45 -15.62 1.22
N PHE A 901 -5.85 -15.32 0.07
CA PHE A 901 -5.53 -13.97 -0.38
C PHE A 901 -6.49 -13.41 -1.42
N ALA A 902 -7.29 -14.29 -2.05
CA ALA A 902 -8.33 -13.84 -2.94
C ALA A 902 -9.46 -13.23 -2.11
N ASP A 903 -9.87 -12.01 -2.44
CA ASP A 903 -11.05 -11.34 -1.88
C ASP A 903 -12.33 -12.02 -2.41
N MET A 904 -12.54 -13.25 -1.95
CA MET A 904 -13.68 -14.12 -2.25
C MET A 904 -14.70 -14.07 -1.12
N THR A 905 -15.97 -14.15 -1.49
CA THR A 905 -17.04 -14.23 -0.49
C THR A 905 -17.06 -15.58 0.22
N ASP A 906 -17.73 -15.64 1.38
CA ASP A 906 -17.93 -16.90 2.11
C ASP A 906 -18.69 -17.94 1.27
N LYS A 907 -19.46 -17.52 0.25
CA LYS A 907 -20.11 -18.43 -0.70
C LYS A 907 -19.13 -18.98 -1.74
N GLN A 908 -18.27 -18.13 -2.29
CA GLN A 908 -17.31 -18.49 -3.34
C GLN A 908 -16.16 -19.36 -2.80
N ASN A 909 -15.68 -19.08 -1.59
CA ASN A 909 -14.57 -19.81 -1.01
C ASN A 909 -15.02 -21.16 -0.40
N VAL A 910 -14.70 -22.27 -1.07
CA VAL A 910 -15.05 -23.64 -0.62
C VAL A 910 -14.35 -24.01 0.70
N PHE A 911 -13.19 -23.43 0.98
CA PHE A 911 -12.42 -23.68 2.21
C PHE A 911 -12.91 -22.86 3.42
N PHE A 912 -13.84 -21.93 3.21
CA PHE A 912 -14.41 -21.13 4.30
C PHE A 912 -15.33 -21.97 5.19
N VAL A 913 -15.08 -21.93 6.50
CA VAL A 913 -15.88 -22.65 7.50
C VAL A 913 -16.67 -21.65 8.34
N TYR A 914 -18.00 -21.84 8.38
CA TYR A 914 -18.87 -21.08 9.27
C TYR A 914 -18.68 -21.54 10.72
N THR A 915 -18.53 -20.60 11.64
CA THR A 915 -18.57 -20.86 13.08
C THR A 915 -20.00 -21.15 13.54
N GLY A 916 -20.14 -22.18 14.37
CA GLY A 916 -21.41 -22.71 14.88
C GLY A 916 -22.03 -21.94 16.03
#